data_AF-A0A4E9D2Q4-F1
#
_entry.id   AF-A0A4E9D2Q4-F1
#
_cell.length_a   1.000
_cell.length_b   1.000
_cell.length_c   1.000
_cell.angle_alpha   90.00
_cell.angle_beta   90.00
_cell.angle_gamma   90.00
#
_symmetry.space_group_name_H-M   'P 1'
#
loop_
_entity.id
_entity.type
_entity.pdbx_description
1 polymer ?
#
loop_
_entity_poly.entity_id
_entity_poly.type
_entity_poly.pdbx_seq_one_letter_code
_entity_poly.pdbx_strand_id
1 'polypeptide(L)'
;MLLRKLGRALAVTAALFPVAFAKDKDDGGQSTFVSPDGDVAFAIDIGENRDTEVYFSLRVKKSRSWGAVGLGSDDMPGALYFMVYKSRDSGKVTFSPRLAYGHYEPYFWDGMDVEILSNNTGLIDDHMVVSGRCKSGCRSWPSHGGNKGYLDVYSDDSKAIFAFGPKEDFYSDKKDVSVKYHAGYGTFSINIDRTHGDSELPFLDDSTTDVGTKLIYDKKAKPNWASPLHGVFMVLSIVFLMPVGVVLLRSGGWVKWHALNQTIATLGVFAGFGIGVANSFYYQRSRSFDDPHQIIGFVVTGLLLGQFGLGVMHHTQYKKTQTPTRYGKIHLWVGRIILFFGTLNAFMGFTFALNRRFGMLLALLIIFITITSLILIYGRQYLDKRRLGPRGPGLAGGSQQYAPPPWRQPPQNTGYPSDPPPGYQPPSNQGLGEVSPGMRSPSPWQSHKDDEADMNLGPSLPLVTFINYITQEREFQTIAMSVKVNVGNLSLRVKTIPLTQEEFAPFGDVVYNPQPNLLPSKYASQGGRLPYSGTSANQGSAIRYADVSKPQDLLSQAPSKDGRLIMSQFVCEARTLAPAKDDPTQDEFAVNILERHPFTSQTFAPLASTASSYLVIVAPTLPPSSQDEGLPVPSGEGLPGRGLPDLKGLRAFIATDKQAVTYAAGTWHAPMVALGRKETTLDFLVVQFSSGVDIQDCQIVTFEGHDSKDADIKKLNSDPIIRKVTNSLLSGAEMVAQFESAEARNKLEDLSGIQLRSGENPYNALIKACNDDAAEIQTLYSVHRTKRNAQQAEKFLAAGFEELIIDQTLLRLEDPTVEPGFLDSRNCLVFWVRPPDHIIRLASKVNELLKKAAPSVWLMPSHRMHLTALEVAFSKTPQEIAAYVSTLRPSIPDIVNYPYSHRSRLVKPMVSYDLSAFALSFLPASGEQSLSPPLTEPVETEGITQGDNYTYHHLRRDVYDKVQEGGVVVGSRYQVPSAHITLGRYLNHDDHDTPEKRANWVKAIDEINAWLEKEVWDNPDSEYSGEWLVGHERGLDARNGTLWYGGGKTIMLGEGF
;
A
#
# COMPACT_ATOMS: atom_id res chain seq x y z
N MET A 1 58.89 14.46 35.87
CA MET A 1 59.63 14.50 34.58
C MET A 1 58.73 15.17 33.55
N LEU A 2 59.10 16.27 32.90
CA LEU A 2 60.23 16.55 31.99
C LEU A 2 60.04 15.95 30.58
N LEU A 3 60.02 16.88 29.59
CA LEU A 3 60.27 16.68 28.15
C LEU A 3 59.21 15.86 27.37
N ARG A 4 58.60 16.35 26.28
CA ARG A 4 58.74 17.63 25.54
C ARG A 4 57.40 18.07 24.93
N LYS A 5 56.97 19.30 25.25
CA LYS A 5 56.40 20.22 24.24
C LYS A 5 57.54 21.10 23.70
N LEU A 6 57.31 21.75 22.56
CA LEU A 6 58.17 22.72 21.81
C LEU A 6 59.11 22.16 20.73
N GLY A 7 59.09 22.84 19.57
CA GLY A 7 59.96 22.65 18.41
C GLY A 7 59.31 21.84 17.29
N ARG A 8 59.14 22.35 16.06
CA ARG A 8 59.45 23.70 15.52
C ARG A 8 58.44 24.08 14.42
N ALA A 9 58.14 25.36 14.29
CA ALA A 9 57.73 25.93 13.02
C ALA A 9 58.99 26.37 12.25
N LEU A 10 59.07 26.04 10.95
CA LEU A 10 59.92 26.71 9.98
C LEU A 10 59.37 26.39 8.59
N ALA A 11 59.18 27.41 7.76
CA ALA A 11 58.58 27.26 6.44
C ALA A 11 59.64 26.93 5.38
N VAL A 12 59.27 26.07 4.43
CA VAL A 12 59.82 26.08 3.07
C VAL A 12 58.63 26.12 2.12
N THR A 13 58.56 27.14 1.28
CA THR A 13 57.48 27.38 0.33
C THR A 13 57.72 26.68 -1.00
N ALA A 14 56.60 26.41 -1.70
CA ALA A 14 56.50 26.22 -3.14
C ALA A 14 57.20 24.99 -3.76
N ALA A 15 56.41 23.92 -3.93
CA ALA A 15 56.42 23.14 -5.17
C ALA A 15 54.96 22.95 -5.61
N LEU A 16 54.55 23.58 -6.71
CA LEU A 16 53.19 23.51 -7.24
C LEU A 16 53.02 22.26 -8.11
N PHE A 17 52.46 21.20 -7.55
CA PHE A 17 51.76 20.18 -8.32
C PHE A 17 50.53 19.70 -7.55
N PRO A 18 49.31 19.76 -8.13
CA PRO A 18 48.19 19.02 -7.59
C PRO A 18 48.44 17.54 -7.88
N VAL A 19 49.05 16.83 -6.92
CA VAL A 19 48.90 15.37 -6.87
C VAL A 19 47.41 15.15 -6.60
N ALA A 20 46.68 14.84 -7.68
CA ALA A 20 45.34 14.31 -7.54
C ALA A 20 45.45 13.08 -6.65
N PHE A 21 44.83 13.13 -5.48
CA PHE A 21 44.55 11.90 -4.75
C PHE A 21 43.79 11.01 -5.71
N ALA A 22 44.33 9.84 -6.01
CA ALA A 22 43.59 8.84 -6.75
C ALA A 22 42.30 8.62 -5.95
N LYS A 23 41.15 8.92 -6.57
CA LYS A 23 39.87 8.46 -6.04
C LYS A 23 39.99 6.95 -6.08
N ASP A 24 40.08 6.31 -4.91
CA ASP A 24 40.13 4.86 -4.83
C ASP A 24 38.97 4.30 -5.64
N LYS A 25 39.26 3.21 -6.35
CA LYS A 25 38.33 2.63 -7.30
C LYS A 25 37.23 1.97 -6.48
N ASP A 26 36.12 2.70 -6.32
CA ASP A 26 34.94 2.22 -5.60
C ASP A 26 34.29 1.15 -6.48
N ASP A 27 34.67 -0.11 -6.25
CA ASP A 27 34.34 -1.25 -7.11
C ASP A 27 32.87 -1.73 -6.95
N GLY A 28 32.03 -0.94 -6.29
CA GLY A 28 30.58 -1.12 -6.14
C GLY A 28 30.14 -1.87 -4.88
N GLY A 29 28.81 -1.98 -4.70
CA GLY A 29 28.17 -2.80 -3.66
C GLY A 29 27.61 -2.01 -2.48
N GLN A 30 27.05 -2.75 -1.50
CA GLN A 30 26.28 -2.20 -0.37
C GLN A 30 26.95 -1.01 0.35
N SER A 31 26.12 -0.06 0.80
CA SER A 31 26.54 1.02 1.70
C SER A 31 26.11 0.71 3.13
N THR A 32 27.06 0.70 4.06
CA THR A 32 26.93 0.27 5.45
C THR A 32 27.17 1.42 6.43
N PHE A 33 26.35 1.49 7.48
CA PHE A 33 26.45 2.46 8.59
C PHE A 33 26.48 1.72 9.93
N VAL A 34 27.35 2.15 10.85
CA VAL A 34 27.44 1.65 12.22
C VAL A 34 27.42 2.83 13.21
N SER A 35 26.41 2.87 14.09
CA SER A 35 26.32 3.93 15.11
C SER A 35 27.49 3.87 16.12
N PRO A 36 27.92 5.00 16.73
CA PRO A 36 29.12 5.03 17.59
C PRO A 36 29.14 4.12 18.83
N ASP A 37 27.98 3.81 19.42
CA ASP A 37 27.87 2.82 20.53
C ASP A 37 27.71 1.36 20.01
N GLY A 38 27.66 1.19 18.68
CA GLY A 38 27.32 -0.05 17.99
C GLY A 38 25.92 -0.57 18.31
N ASP A 39 24.98 0.29 18.70
CA ASP A 39 23.63 -0.13 19.12
C ASP A 39 22.67 -0.38 17.94
N VAL A 40 22.94 0.28 16.81
CA VAL A 40 22.29 0.12 15.50
C VAL A 40 23.38 0.07 14.42
N ALA A 41 23.26 -0.87 13.49
CA ALA A 41 23.95 -0.89 12.21
C ALA A 41 22.94 -1.15 11.09
N PHE A 42 23.21 -0.63 9.90
CA PHE A 42 22.31 -0.66 8.75
C PHE A 42 23.08 -0.83 7.45
N ALA A 43 22.49 -1.55 6.51
CA ALA A 43 23.03 -1.69 5.16
C ALA A 43 21.90 -1.60 4.13
N ILE A 44 22.21 -1.04 2.96
CA ILE A 44 21.28 -0.90 1.84
C ILE A 44 22.00 -1.24 0.53
N ASP A 45 21.25 -1.84 -0.40
CA ASP A 45 21.71 -2.14 -1.76
C ASP A 45 20.58 -1.93 -2.78
N ILE A 46 20.92 -1.38 -3.94
CA ILE A 46 20.01 -1.10 -5.07
C ILE A 46 20.46 -1.91 -6.29
N GLY A 47 20.42 -3.22 -6.14
CA GLY A 47 20.75 -4.19 -7.17
C GLY A 47 19.96 -4.08 -8.48
N GLU A 48 20.33 -4.94 -9.43
CA GLU A 48 19.96 -4.95 -10.86
C GLU A 48 18.57 -4.43 -11.26
N ASN A 49 17.52 -4.72 -10.48
CA ASN A 49 16.14 -4.25 -10.75
C ASN A 49 15.94 -2.79 -10.32
N ARG A 50 16.60 -1.90 -11.06
CA ARG A 50 16.79 -0.47 -10.80
C ARG A 50 15.52 0.36 -10.60
N ASP A 51 14.34 -0.13 -10.98
CA ASP A 51 13.09 0.65 -11.03
C ASP A 51 12.17 0.53 -9.79
N THR A 52 12.32 -0.53 -8.99
CA THR A 52 11.37 -0.83 -7.89
C THR A 52 12.03 -1.20 -6.58
N GLU A 53 13.14 -1.94 -6.61
CA GLU A 53 13.55 -2.71 -5.44
C GLU A 53 14.56 -1.96 -4.58
N VAL A 54 14.56 -2.33 -3.29
CA VAL A 54 15.52 -1.90 -2.28
C VAL A 54 15.78 -3.09 -1.36
N TYR A 55 17.03 -3.57 -1.34
CA TYR A 55 17.46 -4.57 -0.36
C TYR A 55 18.02 -3.84 0.86
N PHE A 56 17.73 -4.36 2.06
CA PHE A 56 18.20 -3.76 3.30
C PHE A 56 18.51 -4.81 4.36
N SER A 57 19.36 -4.41 5.31
CA SER A 57 19.61 -5.14 6.55
C SER A 57 19.72 -4.17 7.71
N LEU A 58 19.16 -4.55 8.86
CA LEU A 58 19.12 -3.74 10.07
C LEU A 58 19.48 -4.63 11.28
N ARG A 59 20.58 -4.29 11.95
CA ARG A 59 21.17 -5.02 13.10
C ARG A 59 21.14 -4.13 14.34
N VAL A 60 20.50 -4.56 15.42
CA VAL A 60 20.24 -3.73 16.62
C VAL A 60 20.52 -4.54 17.88
N LYS A 61 21.28 -4.01 18.86
CA LYS A 61 21.63 -4.75 20.08
C LYS A 61 20.38 -5.22 20.85
N LYS A 62 20.28 -6.51 21.18
CA LYS A 62 19.12 -7.18 21.85
C LYS A 62 18.88 -6.72 23.29
N SER A 63 19.83 -5.97 23.85
CA SER A 63 19.69 -5.22 25.12
C SER A 63 18.89 -3.93 24.98
N ARG A 64 18.57 -3.48 23.75
CA ARG A 64 17.64 -2.40 23.44
C ARG A 64 16.21 -2.95 23.28
N SER A 65 15.23 -2.15 23.67
CA SER A 65 13.81 -2.48 23.51
C SER A 65 13.35 -2.46 22.04
N TRP A 66 13.93 -1.56 21.23
CA TRP A 66 13.71 -1.43 19.79
C TRP A 66 14.89 -0.68 19.16
N GLY A 67 15.03 -0.76 17.83
CA GLY A 67 15.90 0.12 17.05
C GLY A 67 15.31 0.40 15.66
N ALA A 68 15.70 1.52 15.05
CA ALA A 68 15.19 1.93 13.74
C ALA A 68 16.18 2.79 12.95
N VAL A 69 16.01 2.78 11.64
CA VAL A 69 16.61 3.75 10.69
C VAL A 69 15.48 4.43 9.92
N GLY A 70 15.57 5.75 9.73
CA GLY A 70 14.68 6.54 8.89
C GLY A 70 15.40 6.95 7.60
N LEU A 71 14.81 6.66 6.44
CA LEU A 71 15.34 7.05 5.12
C LEU A 71 14.62 8.27 4.57
N GLY A 72 15.27 9.00 3.65
CA GLY A 72 14.67 10.12 2.91
C GLY A 72 14.51 11.42 3.71
N SER A 73 15.16 11.54 4.87
CA SER A 73 15.28 12.80 5.61
C SER A 73 16.43 12.78 6.61
N ASP A 74 16.92 13.99 6.89
CA ASP A 74 17.82 14.37 7.96
C ASP A 74 17.21 14.41 9.38
N ASP A 75 15.88 14.30 9.51
CA ASP A 75 15.08 14.53 10.71
C ASP A 75 13.80 13.67 10.70
N MET A 76 13.05 13.64 11.81
CA MET A 76 11.88 12.80 11.98
C MET A 76 10.70 13.04 11.01
N PRO A 77 10.31 14.29 10.67
CA PRO A 77 9.17 14.53 9.79
C PRO A 77 9.49 14.18 8.34
N GLY A 78 8.72 13.26 7.75
CA GLY A 78 8.84 12.87 6.34
C GLY A 78 9.80 11.71 6.07
N ALA A 79 10.46 11.14 7.08
CA ALA A 79 11.28 9.92 6.93
C ALA A 79 10.43 8.64 6.88
N LEU A 80 10.87 7.62 6.14
CA LEU A 80 10.35 6.25 6.21
C LEU A 80 11.18 5.41 7.19
N TYR A 81 10.55 4.92 8.25
CA TYR A 81 11.21 4.25 9.35
C TYR A 81 11.16 2.72 9.20
N PHE A 82 12.33 2.10 9.15
CA PHE A 82 12.57 0.67 9.23
C PHE A 82 12.81 0.34 10.70
N MET A 83 11.80 -0.17 11.43
CA MET A 83 11.90 -0.45 12.88
C MET A 83 11.86 -1.95 13.18
N VAL A 84 12.67 -2.38 14.15
CA VAL A 84 12.74 -3.78 14.62
C VAL A 84 12.71 -3.87 16.15
N TYR A 85 12.04 -4.91 16.66
CA TYR A 85 12.00 -5.31 18.07
C TYR A 85 11.77 -6.83 18.21
N LYS A 86 11.90 -7.38 19.41
CA LYS A 86 11.76 -8.82 19.68
C LYS A 86 10.30 -9.28 19.52
N SER A 87 10.08 -10.37 18.78
CA SER A 87 8.78 -11.07 18.76
C SER A 87 8.63 -11.89 20.05
N ARG A 88 7.40 -12.25 20.43
CA ARG A 88 7.14 -13.15 21.57
C ARG A 88 7.56 -14.59 21.29
N ASP A 89 7.64 -14.98 20.02
CA ASP A 89 8.22 -16.25 19.61
C ASP A 89 9.73 -16.25 19.89
N SER A 90 10.21 -17.28 20.59
CA SER A 90 11.63 -17.43 20.92
C SER A 90 12.51 -17.43 19.66
N GLY A 91 13.47 -16.51 19.60
CA GLY A 91 14.41 -16.38 18.48
C GLY A 91 13.96 -15.49 17.33
N LYS A 92 12.71 -15.01 17.31
CA LYS A 92 12.18 -14.17 16.22
C LYS A 92 12.22 -12.66 16.54
N VAL A 93 12.13 -11.86 15.48
CA VAL A 93 11.95 -10.41 15.53
C VAL A 93 10.69 -10.00 14.77
N THR A 94 10.18 -8.80 15.06
CA THR A 94 9.05 -8.19 14.38
C THR A 94 9.52 -6.93 13.65
N PHE A 95 9.35 -6.93 12.33
CA PHE A 95 9.62 -5.78 11.47
C PHE A 95 8.39 -4.87 11.36
N SER A 96 8.63 -3.56 11.38
CA SER A 96 7.62 -2.52 11.45
C SER A 96 8.04 -1.31 10.61
N PRO A 97 7.58 -1.21 9.35
CA PRO A 97 7.64 0.03 8.59
C PRO A 97 6.72 1.08 9.23
N ARG A 98 7.22 2.32 9.40
CA ARG A 98 6.47 3.41 10.07
C ARG A 98 6.68 4.77 9.40
N LEU A 99 5.76 5.70 9.67
CA LEU A 99 5.81 7.10 9.22
C LEU A 99 5.56 8.08 10.38
N ALA A 100 6.06 9.32 10.26
CA ALA A 100 5.76 10.44 11.15
C ALA A 100 5.82 11.79 10.41
N TYR A 101 4.93 12.71 10.80
CA TYR A 101 4.84 14.08 10.26
C TYR A 101 5.15 15.14 11.33
N GLY A 102 6.04 14.80 12.26
CA GLY A 102 6.37 15.62 13.42
C GLY A 102 7.18 14.82 14.44
N HIS A 103 7.64 15.48 15.50
CA HIS A 103 8.42 14.85 16.57
C HIS A 103 7.53 14.09 17.57
N TYR A 104 6.79 13.09 17.06
CA TYR A 104 5.95 12.19 17.82
C TYR A 104 6.19 10.73 17.38
N GLU A 105 5.74 9.78 18.19
CA GLU A 105 5.82 8.33 17.94
C GLU A 105 5.39 7.96 16.50
N PRO A 106 6.27 7.37 15.67
CA PRO A 106 5.88 6.92 14.33
C PRO A 106 4.78 5.86 14.38
N TYR A 107 3.79 5.98 13.48
CA TYR A 107 2.69 5.02 13.33
C TYR A 107 3.03 3.97 12.27
N PHE A 108 2.52 2.74 12.42
CA PHE A 108 2.72 1.67 11.45
C PHE A 108 2.07 2.02 10.11
N TRP A 109 2.81 1.82 9.01
CA TRP A 109 2.35 2.05 7.65
C TRP A 109 2.43 0.75 6.85
N ASP A 110 1.33 0.39 6.20
CA ASP A 110 1.12 -0.86 5.47
C ASP A 110 1.41 -0.75 3.95
N GLY A 111 1.54 0.47 3.41
CA GLY A 111 1.84 0.72 1.99
C GLY A 111 3.27 0.40 1.53
N MET A 112 4.04 -0.34 2.31
CA MET A 112 5.36 -0.85 1.95
C MET A 112 5.31 -2.38 1.79
N ASP A 113 5.36 -2.85 0.54
CA ASP A 113 5.45 -4.28 0.23
C ASP A 113 6.89 -4.75 0.44
N VAL A 114 7.06 -5.69 1.39
CA VAL A 114 8.36 -6.14 1.87
C VAL A 114 8.36 -7.63 2.19
N GLU A 115 9.26 -8.34 1.52
CA GLU A 115 9.57 -9.73 1.79
C GLU A 115 10.71 -9.81 2.81
N ILE A 116 10.44 -10.41 3.97
CA ILE A 116 11.41 -10.57 5.05
C ILE A 116 12.12 -11.91 4.89
N LEU A 117 13.44 -11.87 4.75
CA LEU A 117 14.24 -13.01 4.31
C LEU A 117 14.65 -13.84 5.52
N SER A 118 14.17 -15.09 5.58
CA SER A 118 14.34 -15.99 6.73
C SER A 118 15.79 -16.29 7.08
N ASN A 119 16.66 -16.35 6.07
CA ASN A 119 18.01 -16.90 6.22
C ASN A 119 19.00 -15.95 6.91
N ASN A 120 18.59 -14.71 7.23
CA ASN A 120 19.36 -13.78 8.06
C ASN A 120 18.48 -12.89 8.97
N THR A 121 17.29 -13.38 9.38
CA THR A 121 16.35 -12.63 10.22
C THR A 121 16.06 -13.37 11.53
N GLY A 122 16.27 -12.72 12.67
CA GLY A 122 16.00 -13.29 13.99
C GLY A 122 16.82 -12.63 15.12
N LEU A 123 16.99 -13.38 16.21
CA LEU A 123 17.94 -13.05 17.26
C LEU A 123 19.27 -13.76 16.98
N ILE A 124 20.25 -13.00 16.47
CA ILE A 124 21.57 -13.49 16.04
C ILE A 124 22.62 -12.81 16.92
N ASP A 125 23.46 -13.60 17.60
CA ASP A 125 24.48 -13.15 18.57
C ASP A 125 23.92 -12.22 19.66
N ASP A 126 24.47 -11.01 19.85
CA ASP A 126 23.92 -9.97 20.74
C ASP A 126 22.87 -9.07 20.05
N HIS A 127 22.35 -9.44 18.89
CA HIS A 127 21.55 -8.54 18.05
C HIS A 127 20.19 -9.11 17.62
N MET A 128 19.25 -8.20 17.40
CA MET A 128 18.06 -8.36 16.57
C MET A 128 18.47 -8.02 15.14
N VAL A 129 18.33 -8.96 14.22
CA VAL A 129 18.67 -8.77 12.80
C VAL A 129 17.40 -8.95 11.97
N VAL A 130 17.20 -8.06 11.01
CA VAL A 130 16.22 -8.23 9.95
C VAL A 130 16.84 -7.86 8.61
N SER A 131 16.78 -8.77 7.65
CA SER A 131 17.13 -8.54 6.25
C SER A 131 15.89 -8.71 5.38
N GLY A 132 15.73 -7.84 4.38
CA GLY A 132 14.51 -7.82 3.57
C GLY A 132 14.69 -7.25 2.17
N ARG A 133 13.80 -7.68 1.28
CA ARG A 133 13.61 -7.17 -0.07
C ARG A 133 12.33 -6.36 -0.11
N CYS A 134 12.44 -5.05 -0.20
CA CYS A 134 11.30 -4.21 -0.52
C CYS A 134 11.00 -4.28 -2.03
N LYS A 135 9.73 -4.48 -2.37
CA LYS A 135 9.21 -4.54 -3.75
C LYS A 135 8.51 -3.24 -4.15
N SER A 136 7.85 -2.57 -3.20
CA SER A 136 7.24 -1.24 -3.42
C SER A 136 7.06 -0.44 -2.12
N GLY A 137 6.86 0.87 -2.24
CA GLY A 137 6.64 1.80 -1.11
C GLY A 137 7.89 2.31 -0.38
N CYS A 138 9.03 1.65 -0.51
CA CYS A 138 10.29 2.10 0.10
C CYS A 138 11.04 3.22 -0.65
N ARG A 139 10.60 3.59 -1.85
CA ARG A 139 11.20 4.70 -2.64
C ARG A 139 10.39 5.99 -2.61
N SER A 140 9.09 5.90 -2.34
CA SER A 140 8.21 7.06 -2.15
C SER A 140 7.03 6.68 -1.26
N TRP A 141 6.70 7.58 -0.34
CA TRP A 141 5.71 7.38 0.72
C TRP A 141 4.99 8.69 1.05
N PRO A 142 3.78 8.65 1.63
CA PRO A 142 3.03 9.87 1.93
C PRO A 142 3.76 10.76 2.94
N SER A 143 3.97 12.03 2.60
CA SER A 143 4.49 13.09 3.47
C SER A 143 3.44 14.18 3.72
N HIS A 144 3.66 15.01 4.74
CA HIS A 144 2.76 16.08 5.15
C HIS A 144 3.56 17.38 5.33
N GLY A 145 3.66 18.16 4.24
CA GLY A 145 4.44 19.39 4.14
C GLY A 145 5.85 19.18 3.55
N GLY A 146 6.16 19.95 2.50
CA GLY A 146 7.50 20.09 1.90
C GLY A 146 8.01 18.91 1.06
N ASN A 147 9.20 19.11 0.48
CA ASN A 147 9.87 18.20 -0.47
C ASN A 147 10.49 16.95 0.21
N LYS A 148 9.76 16.31 1.10
CA LYS A 148 10.13 15.07 1.80
C LYS A 148 9.14 13.97 1.46
N GLY A 149 9.52 12.69 1.63
CA GLY A 149 8.65 11.55 1.30
C GLY A 149 9.19 10.61 0.22
N TYR A 150 10.49 10.65 -0.09
CA TYR A 150 11.10 9.80 -1.10
C TYR A 150 12.56 9.45 -0.76
N LEU A 151 13.07 8.40 -1.38
CA LEU A 151 14.47 8.01 -1.38
C LEU A 151 15.02 8.21 -2.79
N ASP A 152 15.86 9.22 -2.99
CA ASP A 152 16.68 9.29 -4.19
C ASP A 152 17.75 8.20 -4.13
N VAL A 153 17.76 7.34 -5.14
CA VAL A 153 18.72 6.23 -5.27
C VAL A 153 19.97 6.63 -6.05
N TYR A 154 19.97 7.77 -6.74
CA TYR A 154 21.12 8.31 -7.48
C TYR A 154 21.87 9.38 -6.68
N SER A 155 21.61 9.47 -5.37
CA SER A 155 22.24 10.45 -4.49
C SER A 155 23.45 9.86 -3.77
N ASP A 156 24.59 10.55 -3.85
CA ASP A 156 25.85 10.19 -3.18
C ASP A 156 25.95 10.71 -1.73
N ASP A 157 25.01 11.57 -1.31
CA ASP A 157 24.96 12.21 0.01
C ASP A 157 23.54 12.18 0.63
N SER A 158 22.74 11.17 0.29
CA SER A 158 21.35 10.99 0.72
C SER A 158 21.21 10.99 2.26
N LYS A 159 20.15 11.58 2.80
CA LYS A 159 20.01 11.80 4.26
C LYS A 159 19.19 10.71 4.94
N ALA A 160 19.74 10.19 6.03
CA ALA A 160 19.11 9.19 6.87
C ALA A 160 19.32 9.47 8.36
N ILE A 161 18.42 8.97 9.20
CA ILE A 161 18.48 9.05 10.66
C ILE A 161 18.54 7.65 11.27
N PHE A 162 19.12 7.52 12.46
CA PHE A 162 19.03 6.30 13.27
C PHE A 162 18.51 6.63 14.66
N ALA A 163 17.83 5.68 15.30
CA ALA A 163 17.37 5.80 16.68
C ALA A 163 17.27 4.43 17.37
N PHE A 164 17.47 4.40 18.68
CA PHE A 164 17.30 3.19 19.49
C PHE A 164 16.60 3.46 20.82
N GLY A 165 15.85 2.47 21.31
CA GLY A 165 15.08 2.54 22.55
C GLY A 165 15.92 2.49 23.83
N PRO A 166 15.27 2.65 25.00
CA PRO A 166 15.88 2.38 26.29
C PRO A 166 16.33 0.91 26.42
N LYS A 167 17.30 0.67 27.32
CA LYS A 167 17.75 -0.68 27.67
C LYS A 167 16.74 -1.35 28.61
N GLU A 168 15.78 -2.07 28.03
CA GLU A 168 14.76 -2.83 28.75
C GLU A 168 14.22 -3.98 27.89
N ASP A 169 13.66 -4.99 28.54
CA ASP A 169 13.03 -6.13 27.85
C ASP A 169 11.63 -5.78 27.34
N PHE A 170 11.51 -5.81 26.00
CA PHE A 170 10.29 -5.54 25.25
C PHE A 170 10.08 -6.64 24.22
N TYR A 171 8.83 -7.11 24.08
CA TYR A 171 8.44 -8.28 23.27
C TYR A 171 7.02 -8.11 22.71
N SER A 172 6.87 -8.06 21.38
CA SER A 172 5.58 -7.84 20.70
C SER A 172 5.58 -8.27 19.24
N ASP A 173 4.54 -8.99 18.82
CA ASP A 173 4.31 -9.43 17.44
C ASP A 173 3.45 -8.43 16.64
N LYS A 174 2.84 -7.48 17.34
CA LYS A 174 2.03 -6.39 16.79
C LYS A 174 2.91 -5.35 16.11
N LYS A 175 2.83 -5.23 14.78
CA LYS A 175 3.55 -4.20 14.00
C LYS A 175 3.20 -2.77 14.44
N ASP A 176 1.98 -2.55 14.91
CA ASP A 176 1.40 -1.29 15.38
C ASP A 176 1.77 -0.91 16.83
N VAL A 177 2.51 -1.76 17.55
CA VAL A 177 2.72 -1.59 18.99
C VAL A 177 3.34 -0.24 19.37
N SER A 178 2.83 0.38 20.44
CA SER A 178 3.42 1.60 20.98
C SER A 178 4.73 1.32 21.70
N VAL A 179 5.71 2.20 21.52
CA VAL A 179 7.06 2.13 22.06
C VAL A 179 7.33 3.27 23.07
N LYS A 180 8.52 3.26 23.66
CA LYS A 180 9.05 4.36 24.49
C LYS A 180 10.00 5.22 23.68
N TYR A 181 10.10 6.49 24.08
CA TYR A 181 11.00 7.49 23.48
C TYR A 181 12.44 6.96 23.33
N HIS A 182 13.12 7.33 22.24
CA HIS A 182 14.48 6.88 21.95
C HIS A 182 15.48 7.33 23.05
N ALA A 183 16.42 6.46 23.39
CA ALA A 183 17.52 6.74 24.32
C ALA A 183 18.77 7.31 23.63
N GLY A 184 18.88 7.14 22.31
CA GLY A 184 19.89 7.77 21.46
C GLY A 184 19.40 7.82 20.02
N TYR A 185 19.87 8.83 19.30
CA TYR A 185 19.50 9.10 17.90
C TYR A 185 20.59 9.91 17.21
N GLY A 186 20.55 9.97 15.88
CA GLY A 186 21.47 10.80 15.10
C GLY A 186 21.12 10.82 13.62
N THR A 187 21.87 11.62 12.87
CA THR A 187 21.74 11.76 11.41
C THR A 187 23.06 11.35 10.76
N PHE A 188 22.99 10.63 9.66
CA PHE A 188 24.10 10.27 8.78
C PHE A 188 23.72 10.60 7.33
N SER A 189 24.73 10.73 6.46
CA SER A 189 24.50 10.58 5.02
C SER A 189 25.00 9.25 4.51
N ILE A 190 24.38 8.81 3.41
CA ILE A 190 24.61 7.53 2.76
C ILE A 190 24.61 7.72 1.25
N ASN A 191 25.68 7.26 0.62
CA ASN A 191 25.80 7.17 -0.82
C ASN A 191 24.99 5.96 -1.29
N ILE A 192 23.91 6.21 -2.03
CA ILE A 192 23.07 5.17 -2.64
C ILE A 192 23.53 4.87 -4.07
N ASP A 193 24.06 5.87 -4.79
CA ASP A 193 24.51 5.74 -6.20
C ASP A 193 25.58 4.65 -6.39
N ARG A 194 26.50 4.49 -5.41
CA ARG A 194 27.51 3.42 -5.41
C ARG A 194 26.96 2.00 -5.20
N THR A 195 25.69 1.88 -4.80
CA THR A 195 25.02 0.59 -4.51
C THR A 195 24.30 -0.01 -5.72
N HIS A 196 24.55 0.53 -6.92
CA HIS A 196 24.05 0.01 -8.19
C HIS A 196 24.97 -1.07 -8.77
N GLY A 197 24.67 -2.35 -8.51
CA GLY A 197 25.48 -3.47 -9.01
C GLY A 197 24.73 -4.81 -9.07
N ASP A 198 25.50 -5.89 -9.16
CA ASP A 198 25.01 -7.27 -9.05
C ASP A 198 24.39 -7.46 -7.65
N SER A 199 23.17 -8.00 -7.60
CA SER A 199 22.31 -7.85 -6.41
C SER A 199 22.62 -8.84 -5.28
N GLU A 200 23.61 -8.55 -4.43
CA GLU A 200 23.81 -9.28 -3.17
C GLU A 200 22.85 -8.84 -2.06
N LEU A 201 22.59 -9.74 -1.09
CA LEU A 201 21.77 -9.40 0.09
C LEU A 201 22.63 -8.65 1.12
N PRO A 202 22.23 -7.44 1.57
CA PRO A 202 23.03 -6.65 2.49
C PRO A 202 23.35 -7.41 3.78
N PHE A 203 24.65 -7.51 4.10
CA PHE A 203 25.14 -8.31 5.22
C PHE A 203 25.74 -7.43 6.31
N LEU A 204 25.45 -7.79 7.57
CA LEU A 204 25.83 -7.06 8.78
C LEU A 204 26.26 -8.05 9.87
N ASP A 205 27.47 -7.90 10.38
CA ASP A 205 28.08 -8.72 11.42
C ASP A 205 28.81 -7.86 12.47
N ASP A 206 29.71 -8.45 13.27
CA ASP A 206 30.56 -7.73 14.24
C ASP A 206 31.89 -7.21 13.63
N SER A 207 32.19 -7.50 12.36
CA SER A 207 33.37 -6.98 11.65
C SER A 207 33.06 -5.76 10.76
N THR A 208 31.77 -5.55 10.45
CA THR A 208 31.25 -4.48 9.61
C THR A 208 31.69 -3.08 10.07
N THR A 209 32.16 -2.27 9.12
CA THR A 209 32.52 -0.86 9.29
C THR A 209 31.60 0.07 8.49
N ASP A 210 31.71 1.37 8.69
CA ASP A 210 31.09 2.36 7.80
C ASP A 210 31.73 2.27 6.39
N VAL A 211 30.92 2.09 5.35
CA VAL A 211 31.34 2.08 3.94
C VAL A 211 30.27 2.81 3.14
N GLY A 212 30.65 3.83 2.36
CA GLY A 212 29.68 4.66 1.64
C GLY A 212 28.81 5.55 2.52
N THR A 213 29.07 5.64 3.84
CA THR A 213 28.28 6.45 4.77
C THR A 213 29.15 7.39 5.61
N LYS A 214 28.51 8.41 6.19
CA LYS A 214 29.16 9.42 7.01
C LYS A 214 28.24 9.89 8.13
N LEU A 215 28.62 9.66 9.38
CA LEU A 215 27.93 10.25 10.53
C LEU A 215 28.00 11.79 10.46
N ILE A 216 26.84 12.45 10.56
CA ILE A 216 26.73 13.92 10.61
C ILE A 216 26.67 14.38 12.07
N TYR A 217 25.84 13.73 12.91
CA TYR A 217 25.86 13.88 14.36
C TYR A 217 25.20 12.69 15.07
N ASP A 218 25.59 12.41 16.31
CA ASP A 218 24.82 11.62 17.27
C ASP A 218 24.40 12.46 18.50
N LYS A 219 23.32 12.06 19.17
CA LYS A 219 22.81 12.64 20.41
C LYS A 219 22.26 11.55 21.31
N LYS A 220 22.85 11.40 22.49
CA LYS A 220 22.27 10.60 23.58
C LYS A 220 21.11 11.38 24.20
N ALA A 221 19.92 10.79 24.19
CA ALA A 221 18.69 11.50 24.54
C ALA A 221 18.62 11.78 26.04
N LYS A 222 18.14 12.98 26.41
CA LYS A 222 17.85 13.31 27.82
C LYS A 222 16.67 12.43 28.29
N PRO A 223 16.70 11.87 29.52
CA PRO A 223 15.59 11.07 30.02
C PRO A 223 14.28 11.87 30.01
N ASN A 224 13.20 11.33 29.43
CA ASN A 224 11.91 11.99 29.44
C ASN A 224 11.24 11.81 30.82
N TRP A 225 11.43 12.81 31.70
CA TRP A 225 10.85 12.84 33.03
C TRP A 225 9.35 13.18 33.07
N ALA A 226 8.72 13.59 31.96
CA ALA A 226 7.33 14.09 31.99
C ALA A 226 6.32 13.01 32.42
N SER A 227 6.37 11.82 31.82
CA SER A 227 5.49 10.70 32.21
C SER A 227 5.72 10.24 33.68
N PRO A 228 6.97 10.04 34.16
CA PRO A 228 7.24 9.82 35.58
C PRO A 228 6.72 10.93 36.50
N LEU A 229 6.94 12.21 36.17
CA LEU A 229 6.49 13.34 36.99
C LEU A 229 4.97 13.44 37.06
N HIS A 230 4.26 13.27 35.93
CA HIS A 230 2.81 13.16 35.90
C HIS A 230 2.31 12.08 36.87
N GLY A 231 2.89 10.86 36.80
CA GLY A 231 2.54 9.75 37.68
C GLY A 231 2.80 10.06 39.16
N VAL A 232 3.94 10.67 39.49
CA VAL A 232 4.29 11.09 40.86
C VAL A 232 3.30 12.12 41.39
N PHE A 233 3.01 13.18 40.62
CA PHE A 233 2.03 14.21 41.03
C PHE A 233 0.63 13.65 41.24
N MET A 234 0.17 12.76 40.34
CA MET A 234 -1.16 12.13 40.43
C MET A 234 -1.28 11.19 41.63
N VAL A 235 -0.32 10.27 41.82
CA VAL A 235 -0.32 9.32 42.94
C VAL A 235 -0.17 10.05 44.28
N LEU A 236 0.79 10.99 44.39
CA LEU A 236 0.98 11.78 45.61
C LEU A 236 -0.28 12.56 45.98
N SER A 237 -0.94 13.19 45.01
CA SER A 237 -2.10 14.02 45.28
C SER A 237 -3.36 13.20 45.58
N ILE A 238 -3.75 12.29 44.68
CA ILE A 238 -5.03 11.58 44.75
C ILE A 238 -4.98 10.41 45.73
N VAL A 239 -3.89 9.63 45.73
CA VAL A 239 -3.81 8.37 46.49
C VAL A 239 -3.25 8.58 47.90
N PHE A 240 -2.43 9.61 48.12
CA PHE A 240 -1.86 9.91 49.44
C PHE A 240 -2.46 11.18 50.10
N LEU A 241 -2.27 12.36 49.50
CA LEU A 241 -2.66 13.62 50.15
C LEU A 241 -4.18 13.75 50.36
N MET A 242 -5.01 13.45 49.36
CA MET A 242 -6.47 13.57 49.53
C MET A 242 -7.02 12.68 50.68
N PRO A 243 -6.65 11.38 50.80
CA PRO A 243 -6.95 10.55 51.98
C PRO A 243 -6.39 11.10 53.30
N VAL A 244 -5.15 11.58 53.35
CA VAL A 244 -4.59 12.23 54.56
C VAL A 244 -5.47 13.41 54.99
N GLY A 245 -5.95 14.23 54.05
CA GLY A 245 -6.92 15.28 54.32
C GLY A 245 -8.24 14.78 54.94
N VAL A 246 -8.73 13.61 54.54
CA VAL A 246 -9.91 12.96 55.16
C VAL A 246 -9.59 12.52 56.59
N VAL A 247 -8.42 11.93 56.85
CA VAL A 247 -7.99 11.52 58.19
C VAL A 247 -7.83 12.73 59.13
N LEU A 248 -7.21 13.82 58.68
CA LEU A 248 -7.08 15.07 59.46
C LEU A 248 -8.44 15.61 59.92
N LEU A 249 -9.46 15.55 59.06
CA LEU A 249 -10.82 15.95 59.38
C LEU A 249 -11.53 14.96 60.31
N ARG A 250 -11.44 13.65 60.03
CA ARG A 250 -12.19 12.60 60.77
C ARG A 250 -11.59 12.23 62.12
N SER A 251 -10.28 12.39 62.28
CA SER A 251 -9.59 12.16 63.55
C SER A 251 -9.46 13.45 64.36
N GLY A 252 -9.05 14.56 63.75
CA GLY A 252 -8.76 15.80 64.49
C GLY A 252 -9.90 16.81 64.57
N GLY A 253 -10.90 16.75 63.68
CA GLY A 253 -11.78 17.90 63.42
C GLY A 253 -11.05 19.10 62.81
N TRP A 254 -9.85 18.88 62.24
CA TRP A 254 -8.91 19.95 61.89
C TRP A 254 -9.22 20.61 60.55
N VAL A 255 -10.35 21.32 60.46
CA VAL A 255 -10.87 21.93 59.22
C VAL A 255 -9.84 22.82 58.50
N LYS A 256 -9.01 23.59 59.24
CA LYS A 256 -7.95 24.43 58.65
C LYS A 256 -6.88 23.58 57.93
N TRP A 257 -6.40 22.52 58.57
CA TRP A 257 -5.38 21.63 58.01
C TRP A 257 -5.94 20.76 56.88
N HIS A 258 -7.20 20.32 57.00
CA HIS A 258 -7.93 19.69 55.90
C HIS A 258 -7.97 20.61 54.67
N ALA A 259 -8.41 21.87 54.82
CA ALA A 259 -8.49 22.83 53.72
C ALA A 259 -7.12 23.06 53.05
N LEU A 260 -6.07 23.34 53.84
CA LEU A 260 -4.71 23.54 53.32
C LEU A 260 -4.20 22.31 52.55
N ASN A 261 -4.37 21.11 53.12
CA ASN A 261 -3.99 19.86 52.48
C ASN A 261 -4.74 19.62 51.17
N GLN A 262 -6.06 19.84 51.13
CA GLN A 262 -6.85 19.67 49.91
C GLN A 262 -6.48 20.71 48.83
N THR A 263 -6.13 21.95 49.20
CA THR A 263 -5.59 22.93 48.25
C THR A 263 -4.27 22.45 47.65
N ILE A 264 -3.32 21.99 48.47
CA ILE A 264 -2.02 21.49 48.01
C ILE A 264 -2.19 20.27 47.09
N ALA A 265 -3.05 19.31 47.47
CA ALA A 265 -3.37 18.15 46.63
C ALA A 265 -4.03 18.56 45.30
N THR A 266 -4.93 19.54 45.32
CA THR A 266 -5.62 20.03 44.10
C THR A 266 -4.64 20.71 43.14
N LEU A 267 -3.72 21.53 43.66
CA LEU A 267 -2.64 22.13 42.87
C LEU A 267 -1.69 21.06 42.29
N GLY A 268 -1.38 20.01 43.07
CA GLY A 268 -0.61 18.86 42.61
C GLY A 268 -1.28 18.09 41.48
N VAL A 269 -2.62 17.90 41.52
CA VAL A 269 -3.38 17.33 40.40
C VAL A 269 -3.29 18.23 39.17
N PHE A 270 -3.48 19.55 39.29
CA PHE A 270 -3.37 20.44 38.12
C PHE A 270 -1.96 20.48 37.51
N ALA A 271 -0.92 20.46 38.32
CA ALA A 271 0.47 20.35 37.85
C ALA A 271 0.70 19.03 37.10
N GLY A 272 0.32 17.89 37.70
CA GLY A 272 0.39 16.59 37.04
C GLY A 272 -0.46 16.52 35.76
N PHE A 273 -1.64 17.14 35.76
CA PHE A 273 -2.57 17.15 34.63
C PHE A 273 -1.97 17.91 33.43
N GLY A 274 -1.43 19.11 33.64
CA GLY A 274 -0.74 19.88 32.59
C GLY A 274 0.44 19.11 31.99
N ILE A 275 1.26 18.46 32.83
CA ILE A 275 2.36 17.59 32.38
C ILE A 275 1.82 16.39 31.57
N GLY A 276 0.69 15.80 31.98
CA GLY A 276 0.05 14.68 31.28
C GLY A 276 -0.48 15.07 29.90
N VAL A 277 -1.17 16.21 29.79
CA VAL A 277 -1.66 16.76 28.52
C VAL A 277 -0.49 17.10 27.60
N ALA A 278 0.54 17.81 28.10
CA ALA A 278 1.73 18.13 27.31
C ALA A 278 2.48 16.87 26.84
N ASN A 279 2.60 15.85 27.69
CA ASN A 279 3.21 14.57 27.32
C ASN A 279 2.36 13.76 26.31
N SER A 280 1.06 14.04 26.20
CA SER A 280 0.14 13.28 25.33
C SER A 280 0.39 13.50 23.84
N PHE A 281 0.97 14.63 23.44
CA PHE A 281 1.26 14.92 22.03
C PHE A 281 2.43 14.11 21.44
N TYR A 282 3.28 13.50 22.27
CA TYR A 282 4.46 12.75 21.81
C TYR A 282 4.17 11.29 21.42
N TYR A 283 3.01 10.73 21.74
CA TYR A 283 2.69 9.30 21.53
C TYR A 283 1.36 9.14 20.78
N GLN A 284 1.28 8.16 19.88
CA GLN A 284 0.07 7.89 19.09
C GLN A 284 -1.10 7.50 19.98
N ARG A 285 -0.83 6.64 20.98
CA ARG A 285 -1.79 6.17 21.98
C ARG A 285 -2.38 7.27 22.89
N SER A 286 -1.94 8.52 22.75
CA SER A 286 -2.38 9.63 23.62
C SER A 286 -2.75 10.91 22.89
N ARG A 287 -2.32 11.12 21.64
CA ARG A 287 -2.53 12.40 20.93
C ARG A 287 -3.99 12.70 20.58
N SER A 288 -4.83 11.66 20.51
CA SER A 288 -6.26 11.70 20.22
C SER A 288 -7.14 11.93 21.46
N PHE A 289 -6.57 11.85 22.67
CA PHE A 289 -7.25 12.09 23.96
C PHE A 289 -8.44 11.16 24.28
N ASP A 290 -8.52 10.01 23.60
CA ASP A 290 -9.60 9.03 23.62
C ASP A 290 -9.32 7.78 24.48
N ASP A 291 -8.11 7.60 25.01
CA ASP A 291 -7.82 6.49 25.93
C ASP A 291 -8.64 6.63 27.24
N PRO A 292 -9.19 5.52 27.80
CA PRO A 292 -9.93 5.55 29.06
C PRO A 292 -9.20 6.25 30.23
N HIS A 293 -7.86 6.19 30.27
CA HIS A 293 -7.05 6.89 31.26
C HIS A 293 -7.15 8.42 31.13
N GLN A 294 -7.17 8.92 29.90
CA GLN A 294 -7.28 10.34 29.59
C GLN A 294 -8.71 10.82 29.84
N ILE A 295 -9.73 10.12 29.30
CA ILE A 295 -11.15 10.45 29.50
C ILE A 295 -11.51 10.49 30.99
N ILE A 296 -11.17 9.46 31.76
CA ILE A 296 -11.44 9.41 33.20
C ILE A 296 -10.59 10.45 33.95
N GLY A 297 -9.37 10.74 33.47
CA GLY A 297 -8.53 11.84 33.97
C GLY A 297 -9.19 13.22 33.82
N PHE A 298 -9.76 13.53 32.66
CA PHE A 298 -10.50 14.78 32.43
C PHE A 298 -11.72 14.88 33.34
N VAL A 299 -12.54 13.82 33.40
CA VAL A 299 -13.75 13.80 34.24
C VAL A 299 -13.41 13.95 35.73
N VAL A 300 -12.41 13.22 36.24
CA VAL A 300 -11.97 13.33 37.64
C VAL A 300 -11.41 14.72 37.95
N THR A 301 -10.68 15.34 37.02
CA THR A 301 -10.12 16.70 37.19
C THR A 301 -11.21 17.77 37.19
N GLY A 302 -12.20 17.67 36.30
CA GLY A 302 -13.37 18.56 36.29
C GLY A 302 -14.23 18.42 37.55
N LEU A 303 -14.48 17.17 38.00
CA LEU A 303 -15.15 16.90 39.27
C LEU A 303 -14.37 17.46 40.46
N LEU A 304 -13.03 17.40 40.45
CA LEU A 304 -12.18 17.95 41.51
C LEU A 304 -12.28 19.48 41.61
N LEU A 305 -12.35 20.20 40.48
CA LEU A 305 -12.59 21.64 40.47
C LEU A 305 -13.96 21.98 41.10
N GLY A 306 -15.01 21.25 40.72
CA GLY A 306 -16.34 21.37 41.33
C GLY A 306 -16.35 21.03 42.82
N GLN A 307 -15.63 19.99 43.23
CA GLN A 307 -15.47 19.55 44.61
C GLN A 307 -14.78 20.61 45.48
N PHE A 308 -13.76 21.29 44.94
CA PHE A 308 -13.09 22.41 45.61
C PHE A 308 -14.04 23.59 45.81
N GLY A 309 -14.77 23.99 44.76
CA GLY A 309 -15.80 25.04 44.84
C GLY A 309 -16.90 24.71 45.86
N LEU A 310 -17.44 23.49 45.83
CA LEU A 310 -18.41 22.98 46.81
C LEU A 310 -17.86 23.01 48.25
N GLY A 311 -16.56 22.74 48.44
CA GLY A 311 -15.89 22.82 49.73
C GLY A 311 -15.84 24.25 50.27
N VAL A 312 -15.47 25.22 49.43
CA VAL A 312 -15.47 26.66 49.77
C VAL A 312 -16.88 27.15 50.08
N MET A 313 -17.88 26.79 49.26
CA MET A 313 -19.29 27.14 49.48
C MET A 313 -19.82 26.54 50.79
N HIS A 314 -19.60 25.25 51.03
CA HIS A 314 -20.01 24.56 52.25
C HIS A 314 -19.37 25.19 53.50
N HIS A 315 -18.06 25.44 53.50
CA HIS A 315 -17.35 26.04 54.63
C HIS A 315 -17.81 27.48 54.91
N THR A 316 -18.03 28.28 53.85
CA THR A 316 -18.47 29.67 53.97
C THR A 316 -19.90 29.77 54.50
N GLN A 317 -20.80 28.90 54.03
CA GLN A 317 -22.17 28.85 54.56
C GLN A 317 -22.20 28.27 55.98
N TYR A 318 -21.46 27.19 56.27
CA TYR A 318 -21.40 26.60 57.62
C TYR A 318 -20.89 27.61 58.66
N LYS A 319 -19.88 28.42 58.33
CA LYS A 319 -19.44 29.53 59.20
C LYS A 319 -20.57 30.50 59.55
N LYS A 320 -21.45 30.81 58.60
CA LYS A 320 -22.59 31.73 58.78
C LYS A 320 -23.77 31.09 59.51
N THR A 321 -24.06 29.80 59.30
CA THR A 321 -25.30 29.15 59.77
C THR A 321 -25.12 28.11 60.88
N GLN A 322 -23.88 27.69 61.18
CA GLN A 322 -23.52 26.64 62.14
C GLN A 322 -24.33 25.33 62.02
N THR A 323 -24.83 25.04 60.82
CA THR A 323 -25.77 23.94 60.54
C THR A 323 -25.35 23.15 59.30
N PRO A 324 -25.64 21.84 59.21
CA PRO A 324 -25.25 21.01 58.07
C PRO A 324 -25.90 21.48 56.75
N THR A 325 -25.08 21.90 55.78
CA THR A 325 -25.59 22.47 54.52
C THR A 325 -25.81 21.42 53.43
N ARG A 326 -26.69 21.69 52.47
CA ARG A 326 -26.94 20.80 51.31
C ARG A 326 -25.67 20.51 50.53
N TYR A 327 -24.84 21.54 50.30
CA TYR A 327 -23.54 21.41 49.62
C TYR A 327 -22.59 20.42 50.31
N GLY A 328 -22.61 20.32 51.65
CA GLY A 328 -21.80 19.36 52.40
C GLY A 328 -22.17 17.90 52.12
N LYS A 329 -23.45 17.60 51.85
CA LYS A 329 -23.88 16.25 51.42
C LYS A 329 -23.39 15.91 50.01
N ILE A 330 -23.43 16.88 49.09
CA ILE A 330 -22.95 16.73 47.71
C ILE A 330 -21.43 16.52 47.70
N HIS A 331 -20.69 17.41 48.37
CA HIS A 331 -19.23 17.35 48.52
C HIS A 331 -18.75 16.01 49.12
N LEU A 332 -19.49 15.42 50.06
CA LEU A 332 -19.14 14.11 50.64
C LEU A 332 -19.26 12.96 49.63
N TRP A 333 -20.24 13.00 48.73
CA TRP A 333 -20.42 11.96 47.70
C TRP A 333 -19.54 12.20 46.46
N VAL A 334 -19.43 13.43 45.97
CA VAL A 334 -18.53 13.78 44.86
C VAL A 334 -17.08 13.46 45.23
N GLY A 335 -16.64 13.74 46.46
CA GLY A 335 -15.32 13.34 46.96
C GLY A 335 -15.07 11.82 46.98
N ARG A 336 -16.10 10.99 47.22
CA ARG A 336 -15.98 9.53 47.12
C ARG A 336 -15.81 9.06 45.66
N ILE A 337 -16.58 9.66 44.75
CA ILE A 337 -16.53 9.38 43.31
C ILE A 337 -15.13 9.73 42.77
N ILE A 338 -14.61 10.91 43.10
CA ILE A 338 -13.25 11.36 42.75
C ILE A 338 -12.19 10.39 43.27
N LEU A 339 -12.23 10.01 44.55
CA LEU A 339 -11.23 9.09 45.12
C LEU A 339 -11.29 7.70 44.46
N PHE A 340 -12.48 7.17 44.17
CA PHE A 340 -12.63 5.88 43.52
C PHE A 340 -12.10 5.91 42.08
N PHE A 341 -12.65 6.79 41.23
CA PHE A 341 -12.26 6.85 39.81
C PHE A 341 -10.83 7.35 39.64
N GLY A 342 -10.35 8.30 40.46
CA GLY A 342 -8.96 8.75 40.44
C GLY A 342 -7.95 7.66 40.84
N THR A 343 -8.29 6.81 41.80
CA THR A 343 -7.45 5.65 42.17
C THR A 343 -7.45 4.59 41.07
N LEU A 344 -8.61 4.28 40.49
CA LEU A 344 -8.70 3.42 39.31
C LEU A 344 -7.89 3.99 38.14
N ASN A 345 -7.92 5.31 37.96
CA ASN A 345 -7.18 5.99 36.90
C ASN A 345 -5.66 5.91 37.06
N ALA A 346 -5.15 5.91 38.30
CA ALA A 346 -3.73 5.71 38.56
C ALA A 346 -3.23 4.31 38.12
N PHE A 347 -4.05 3.26 38.27
CA PHE A 347 -3.72 1.93 37.76
C PHE A 347 -3.72 1.86 36.22
N MET A 348 -4.69 2.50 35.57
CA MET A 348 -4.74 2.61 34.11
C MET A 348 -3.52 3.38 33.58
N GLY A 349 -3.15 4.49 34.23
CA GLY A 349 -1.96 5.28 33.90
C GLY A 349 -0.64 4.50 33.92
N PHE A 350 -0.42 3.60 34.88
CA PHE A 350 0.77 2.74 34.87
C PHE A 350 0.78 1.69 33.74
N THR A 351 -0.40 1.31 33.24
CA THR A 351 -0.51 0.44 32.05
C THR A 351 -0.27 1.25 30.76
N PHE A 352 -0.86 2.44 30.67
CA PHE A 352 -0.72 3.41 29.58
C PHE A 352 0.73 3.91 29.41
N ALA A 353 1.45 4.07 30.51
CA ALA A 353 2.88 4.38 30.55
C ALA A 353 3.79 3.17 30.24
N LEU A 354 3.24 2.01 29.86
CA LEU A 354 3.98 0.77 29.56
C LEU A 354 4.87 0.29 30.74
N ASN A 355 4.42 0.52 31.98
CA ASN A 355 5.22 0.39 33.21
C ASN A 355 4.50 -0.39 34.32
N ARG A 356 3.82 -1.49 33.95
CA ARG A 356 2.95 -2.31 34.83
C ARG A 356 3.58 -2.73 36.17
N ARG A 357 4.91 -2.88 36.26
CA ARG A 357 5.62 -3.19 37.53
C ARG A 357 5.32 -2.18 38.64
N PHE A 358 5.21 -0.89 38.32
CA PHE A 358 4.88 0.16 39.30
C PHE A 358 3.41 0.14 39.72
N GLY A 359 2.51 -0.36 38.88
CA GLY A 359 1.10 -0.59 39.25
C GLY A 359 0.94 -1.60 40.39
N MET A 360 1.80 -2.62 40.46
CA MET A 360 1.81 -3.57 41.59
C MET A 360 2.29 -2.91 42.89
N LEU A 361 3.30 -2.03 42.81
CA LEU A 361 3.76 -1.25 43.96
C LEU A 361 2.69 -0.25 44.45
N LEU A 362 1.92 0.34 43.54
CA LEU A 362 0.76 1.18 43.88
C LEU A 362 -0.30 0.40 44.69
N ALA A 363 -0.58 -0.85 44.33
CA ALA A 363 -1.54 -1.69 45.07
C ALA A 363 -1.10 -1.91 46.53
N LEU A 364 0.19 -2.21 46.77
CA LEU A 364 0.74 -2.36 48.11
C LEU A 364 0.65 -1.05 48.92
N LEU A 365 0.96 0.09 48.28
CA LEU A 365 0.84 1.41 48.88
C LEU A 365 -0.62 1.74 49.28
N ILE A 366 -1.59 1.45 48.42
CA ILE A 366 -3.02 1.65 48.70
C ILE A 366 -3.48 0.79 49.88
N ILE A 367 -3.08 -0.49 49.95
CA ILE A 367 -3.39 -1.37 51.07
C ILE A 367 -2.84 -0.78 52.37
N PHE A 368 -1.58 -0.35 52.38
CA PHE A 368 -0.93 0.27 53.54
C PHE A 368 -1.63 1.56 54.00
N ILE A 369 -1.93 2.48 53.08
CA ILE A 369 -2.63 3.74 53.37
C ILE A 369 -4.04 3.47 53.90
N THR A 370 -4.75 2.49 53.33
CA THR A 370 -6.13 2.15 53.73
C THR A 370 -6.16 1.56 55.13
N ILE A 371 -5.31 0.57 55.43
CA ILE A 371 -5.20 -0.03 56.76
C ILE A 371 -4.81 1.02 57.80
N THR A 372 -3.81 1.86 57.50
CA THR A 372 -3.36 2.92 58.41
C THR A 372 -4.47 3.94 58.67
N SER A 373 -5.22 4.35 57.65
CA SER A 373 -6.34 5.29 57.78
C SER A 373 -7.47 4.71 58.63
N LEU A 374 -7.80 3.43 58.44
CA LEU A 374 -8.80 2.73 59.25
C LEU A 374 -8.38 2.64 60.72
N ILE A 375 -7.11 2.29 61.00
CA ILE A 375 -6.54 2.24 62.36
C ILE A 375 -6.59 3.63 63.02
N LEU A 376 -6.20 4.70 62.32
CA LEU A 376 -6.20 6.06 62.86
C LEU A 376 -7.62 6.60 63.14
N ILE A 377 -8.59 6.29 62.29
CA ILE A 377 -9.99 6.75 62.45
C ILE A 377 -10.69 5.93 63.55
N TYR A 378 -10.71 4.61 63.44
CA TYR A 378 -11.42 3.76 64.41
C TYR A 378 -10.70 3.66 65.75
N GLY A 379 -9.36 3.64 65.77
CA GLY A 379 -8.58 3.69 67.00
C GLY A 379 -8.82 4.97 67.79
N ARG A 380 -8.96 6.12 67.13
CA ARG A 380 -9.32 7.37 67.81
C ARG A 380 -10.77 7.40 68.27
N GLN A 381 -11.73 6.93 67.46
CA GLN A 381 -13.12 6.76 67.91
C GLN A 381 -13.24 5.81 69.12
N TYR A 382 -12.41 4.78 69.20
CA TYR A 382 -12.33 3.86 70.33
C TYR A 382 -11.72 4.52 71.57
N LEU A 383 -10.66 5.31 71.41
CA LEU A 383 -10.06 6.10 72.49
C LEU A 383 -11.01 7.18 73.02
N ASP A 384 -11.76 7.87 72.15
CA ASP A 384 -12.75 8.88 72.54
C ASP A 384 -13.96 8.23 73.23
N LYS A 385 -14.44 7.06 72.76
CA LYS A 385 -15.42 6.23 73.49
C LYS A 385 -14.91 5.78 74.86
N ARG A 386 -13.62 5.44 75.01
CA ARG A 386 -13.03 5.11 76.31
C ARG A 386 -12.88 6.35 77.21
N ARG A 387 -12.51 7.52 76.68
CA ARG A 387 -12.37 8.78 77.42
C ARG A 387 -13.70 9.36 77.90
N LEU A 388 -14.79 9.12 77.16
CA LEU A 388 -16.14 9.53 77.56
C LEU A 388 -16.79 8.56 78.58
N GLY A 389 -16.21 7.38 78.79
CA GLY A 389 -16.69 6.35 79.69
C GLY A 389 -18.00 5.67 79.26
N PRO A 390 -18.39 4.56 79.90
CA PRO A 390 -19.69 3.94 79.69
C PRO A 390 -20.78 4.80 80.35
N ARG A 391 -21.48 5.62 79.56
CA ARG A 391 -22.79 6.13 80.00
C ARG A 391 -23.75 4.96 80.14
N GLY A 392 -24.19 4.68 81.36
CA GLY A 392 -25.19 3.66 81.67
C GLY A 392 -26.53 3.93 80.98
N PRO A 393 -27.39 2.90 80.82
CA PRO A 393 -28.63 3.01 80.08
C PRO A 393 -29.68 3.85 80.83
N GLY A 394 -29.73 5.14 80.49
CA GLY A 394 -30.85 6.04 80.76
C GLY A 394 -30.94 6.61 82.18
N LEU A 395 -30.77 7.93 82.31
CA LEU A 395 -31.50 8.82 83.22
C LEU A 395 -31.11 10.28 82.93
N ALA A 396 -32.09 11.19 82.87
CA ALA A 396 -31.98 12.65 82.77
C ALA A 396 -31.11 13.21 81.59
N GLY A 397 -31.62 14.05 80.68
CA GLY A 397 -32.77 14.96 80.80
C GLY A 397 -32.32 16.26 81.47
N GLY A 398 -32.16 17.32 80.68
CA GLY A 398 -31.48 18.54 81.11
C GLY A 398 -32.25 19.38 82.13
N SER A 399 -31.52 20.16 82.93
CA SER A 399 -32.06 21.13 83.87
C SER A 399 -32.57 22.41 83.17
N GLN A 400 -33.74 22.34 82.51
CA GLN A 400 -34.56 23.53 82.24
C GLN A 400 -36.06 23.21 82.00
N GLN A 401 -36.73 22.89 83.10
CA GLN A 401 -37.95 23.58 83.53
C GLN A 401 -39.10 23.74 82.51
N TYR A 402 -40.03 22.78 82.53
CA TYR A 402 -41.45 23.02 82.20
C TYR A 402 -42.35 22.22 83.16
N ALA A 403 -43.56 22.72 83.44
CA ALA A 403 -44.41 22.21 84.53
C ALA A 403 -45.37 21.09 84.08
N PRO A 404 -45.71 20.12 84.97
CA PRO A 404 -46.63 19.02 84.67
C PRO A 404 -48.09 19.34 85.04
N PRO A 405 -49.08 18.97 84.19
CA PRO A 405 -50.47 18.78 84.61
C PRO A 405 -50.64 17.50 85.46
N PRO A 406 -51.69 17.41 86.30
CA PRO A 406 -51.89 16.26 87.19
C PRO A 406 -52.58 15.08 86.49
N TRP A 407 -52.36 13.86 87.00
CA TRP A 407 -53.42 13.01 87.60
C TRP A 407 -52.83 11.68 88.13
N ARG A 408 -53.25 11.31 89.35
CA ARG A 408 -53.04 10.03 90.07
C ARG A 408 -51.62 9.72 90.61
N GLN A 409 -51.63 9.27 91.86
CA GLN A 409 -50.49 8.86 92.69
C GLN A 409 -50.41 7.30 92.76
N PRO A 410 -49.41 6.69 93.43
CA PRO A 410 -49.06 5.28 93.22
C PRO A 410 -49.88 4.28 94.08
N PRO A 411 -49.47 2.99 94.10
CA PRO A 411 -48.89 2.50 95.36
C PRO A 411 -47.50 1.83 95.19
N GLN A 412 -46.91 1.43 96.31
CA GLN A 412 -45.53 0.94 96.45
C GLN A 412 -45.47 -0.58 96.71
N ASN A 413 -44.23 -1.12 96.64
CA ASN A 413 -43.57 -1.92 97.69
C ASN A 413 -43.33 -3.45 97.47
N THR A 414 -42.12 -3.90 97.88
CA THR A 414 -41.71 -5.28 98.31
C THR A 414 -41.89 -6.51 97.38
N GLY A 415 -41.09 -7.59 97.46
CA GLY A 415 -39.80 -7.79 98.14
C GLY A 415 -39.53 -9.19 98.76
N TYR A 416 -38.75 -10.05 98.08
CA TYR A 416 -38.10 -11.30 98.61
C TYR A 416 -39.07 -12.45 99.08
N PRO A 417 -38.61 -13.64 99.58
CA PRO A 417 -38.04 -14.76 98.76
C PRO A 417 -38.48 -16.21 99.16
N SER A 418 -37.94 -17.23 98.46
CA SER A 418 -37.64 -18.64 98.89
C SER A 418 -38.75 -19.65 99.29
N ASP A 419 -38.67 -20.98 99.05
CA ASP A 419 -37.86 -21.77 98.07
C ASP A 419 -38.45 -23.18 97.64
N PRO A 420 -38.31 -24.35 98.34
CA PRO A 420 -37.93 -25.61 97.66
C PRO A 420 -38.93 -26.85 97.63
N PRO A 421 -38.66 -28.13 98.07
CA PRO A 421 -38.70 -29.29 97.13
C PRO A 421 -39.46 -30.57 97.63
N PRO A 422 -39.34 -31.82 97.05
CA PRO A 422 -38.14 -32.71 97.21
C PRO A 422 -37.80 -33.76 96.09
N GLY A 423 -36.56 -34.28 96.09
CA GLY A 423 -36.13 -35.60 95.54
C GLY A 423 -35.72 -35.68 94.04
N TYR A 424 -34.77 -36.54 93.58
CA TYR A 424 -33.84 -37.49 94.25
C TYR A 424 -32.57 -37.75 93.37
N GLN A 425 -31.40 -38.11 93.98
CA GLN A 425 -30.05 -38.29 93.38
C GLN A 425 -29.12 -39.06 94.38
N PRO A 426 -27.79 -39.36 94.16
CA PRO A 426 -26.79 -39.08 93.08
C PRO A 426 -26.20 -40.42 92.50
N PRO A 427 -24.90 -40.65 92.13
CA PRO A 427 -23.72 -39.84 91.69
C PRO A 427 -23.29 -40.26 90.23
N SER A 428 -22.04 -40.40 89.70
CA SER A 428 -20.59 -40.18 90.00
C SER A 428 -19.82 -40.15 88.65
N ASN A 429 -18.88 -39.27 88.30
CA ASN A 429 -17.49 -38.96 88.76
C ASN A 429 -16.39 -39.94 88.31
N GLN A 430 -15.22 -39.51 87.77
CA GLN A 430 -14.67 -38.13 87.53
C GLN A 430 -14.68 -37.77 86.01
N GLY A 431 -13.81 -36.97 85.35
CA GLY A 431 -12.57 -36.18 85.64
C GLY A 431 -11.66 -36.08 84.37
N LEU A 432 -10.74 -35.12 84.13
CA LEU A 432 -10.36 -33.82 84.73
C LEU A 432 -9.60 -32.95 83.67
N GLY A 433 -9.92 -31.64 83.55
CA GLY A 433 -9.07 -30.56 82.94
C GLY A 433 -8.77 -30.56 81.41
N GLU A 434 -8.07 -29.56 80.84
CA GLU A 434 -7.89 -28.14 81.24
C GLU A 434 -7.36 -27.20 80.10
N VAL A 435 -7.88 -25.95 80.09
CA VAL A 435 -7.30 -24.61 79.77
C VAL A 435 -6.42 -24.27 78.51
N SER A 436 -6.80 -23.14 77.86
CA SER A 436 -6.03 -22.15 77.05
C SER A 436 -5.94 -22.22 75.49
N PRO A 437 -5.70 -21.08 74.77
CA PRO A 437 -6.20 -20.91 73.40
C PRO A 437 -5.24 -20.31 72.31
N GLY A 438 -5.51 -20.64 71.04
CA GLY A 438 -5.70 -19.61 69.99
C GLY A 438 -4.70 -19.44 68.82
N MET A 439 -5.27 -18.94 67.70
CA MET A 439 -4.69 -17.98 66.74
C MET A 439 -3.72 -18.43 65.59
N ARG A 440 -4.11 -18.01 64.36
CA ARG A 440 -3.32 -17.66 63.14
C ARG A 440 -2.69 -18.75 62.24
N SER A 441 -2.70 -18.40 60.94
CA SER A 441 -1.81 -18.85 59.86
C SER A 441 -0.33 -18.45 60.12
N PRO A 442 0.65 -19.09 59.45
CA PRO A 442 1.07 -18.58 58.14
C PRO A 442 1.60 -19.63 57.14
N SER A 443 1.86 -19.21 55.90
CA SER A 443 2.93 -19.78 55.06
C SER A 443 4.16 -18.87 55.12
N PRO A 444 5.38 -19.44 55.03
CA PRO A 444 6.35 -18.86 54.09
C PRO A 444 7.36 -19.86 53.48
N TRP A 445 7.49 -19.78 52.14
CA TRP A 445 8.75 -19.81 51.36
C TRP A 445 9.76 -20.98 51.37
N GLN A 446 10.33 -21.19 50.15
CA GLN A 446 11.63 -21.82 49.82
C GLN A 446 11.78 -23.35 50.02
N SER A 447 12.66 -24.09 49.31
CA SER A 447 13.13 -24.13 47.89
C SER A 447 14.38 -25.06 47.83
N HIS A 448 14.73 -25.59 46.64
CA HIS A 448 15.85 -26.52 46.26
C HIS A 448 15.34 -27.92 45.84
N LYS A 449 15.68 -28.50 44.67
CA LYS A 449 16.99 -28.89 44.05
C LYS A 449 17.53 -30.19 44.68
N ASP A 450 18.08 -31.20 43.97
CA ASP A 450 18.41 -31.42 42.54
C ASP A 450 18.38 -32.96 42.21
N ASP A 451 18.71 -33.33 40.95
CA ASP A 451 19.37 -34.59 40.50
C ASP A 451 18.60 -35.95 40.59
N GLU A 452 18.89 -37.02 39.82
CA GLU A 452 19.94 -37.29 38.80
C GLU A 452 19.52 -38.37 37.75
N ALA A 453 20.40 -38.62 36.76
CA ALA A 453 20.68 -39.89 36.06
C ALA A 453 19.79 -40.43 34.88
N ASP A 454 20.37 -40.39 33.66
CA ASP A 454 20.79 -41.54 32.81
C ASP A 454 19.79 -42.60 32.27
N MET A 455 20.01 -43.26 31.10
CA MET A 455 20.84 -43.00 29.89
C MET A 455 20.46 -44.03 28.78
N ASN A 456 20.69 -43.68 27.49
CA ASN A 456 21.11 -44.59 26.38
C ASN A 456 20.17 -45.75 25.91
N LEU A 457 20.29 -46.35 24.71
CA LEU A 457 21.04 -46.05 23.46
C LEU A 457 20.31 -46.68 22.23
N GLY A 458 20.80 -46.42 21.01
CA GLY A 458 20.35 -47.05 19.75
C GLY A 458 20.86 -48.50 19.55
N PRO A 459 20.95 -49.04 18.30
CA PRO A 459 21.93 -48.49 17.33
C PRO A 459 21.64 -48.67 15.80
N SER A 460 22.55 -48.10 14.99
CA SER A 460 22.99 -48.48 13.61
C SER A 460 21.97 -48.50 12.44
N LEU A 461 22.13 -47.76 11.31
CA LEU A 461 23.25 -47.52 10.33
C LEU A 461 23.25 -48.55 9.15
N PRO A 462 23.97 -48.33 8.01
CA PRO A 462 23.74 -47.25 7.02
C PRO A 462 23.86 -47.75 5.54
N LEU A 463 23.67 -46.87 4.55
CA LEU A 463 24.39 -46.99 3.27
C LEU A 463 24.51 -45.67 2.49
N VAL A 464 25.69 -45.42 1.93
CA VAL A 464 26.08 -44.29 1.06
C VAL A 464 26.69 -44.88 -0.22
N THR A 465 26.51 -44.25 -1.38
CA THR A 465 27.51 -43.97 -2.46
C THR A 465 26.80 -43.65 -3.80
N PHE A 466 27.51 -42.93 -4.68
CA PHE A 466 27.19 -42.50 -6.07
C PHE A 466 26.44 -41.17 -6.23
N ILE A 467 27.00 -40.17 -6.93
CA ILE A 467 28.43 -39.91 -7.25
C ILE A 467 28.65 -38.39 -7.44
N ASN A 468 29.83 -37.87 -7.10
CA ASN A 468 30.24 -36.53 -7.52
C ASN A 468 30.73 -36.58 -8.98
N TYR A 469 30.15 -35.80 -9.89
CA TYR A 469 30.79 -35.53 -11.19
C TYR A 469 30.51 -34.09 -11.67
N ILE A 470 31.60 -33.36 -11.92
CA ILE A 470 31.70 -32.07 -12.64
C ILE A 470 31.04 -30.86 -11.95
N THR A 471 31.87 -30.17 -11.16
CA THR A 471 32.09 -28.73 -11.35
C THR A 471 32.97 -28.53 -12.60
N GLN A 472 32.47 -27.89 -13.65
CA GLN A 472 33.28 -27.30 -14.72
C GLN A 472 32.49 -26.20 -15.42
N GLU A 473 33.09 -25.02 -15.50
CA GLU A 473 32.61 -23.94 -16.36
C GLU A 473 32.71 -24.38 -17.82
N ARG A 474 31.63 -24.19 -18.60
CA ARG A 474 31.71 -24.08 -20.05
C ARG A 474 30.73 -23.02 -20.53
N GLU A 475 31.22 -22.17 -21.41
CA GLU A 475 30.39 -21.30 -22.24
C GLU A 475 29.44 -22.19 -23.05
N PHE A 476 28.13 -22.10 -22.80
CA PHE A 476 27.15 -22.81 -23.62
C PHE A 476 26.87 -22.04 -24.92
N GLN A 477 27.89 -22.02 -25.78
CA GLN A 477 27.78 -21.61 -27.18
C GLN A 477 27.16 -22.76 -28.00
N THR A 478 25.94 -23.20 -27.63
CA THR A 478 25.23 -24.27 -28.34
C THR A 478 24.74 -23.77 -29.70
N ILE A 479 25.57 -24.00 -30.72
CA ILE A 479 25.14 -23.96 -32.10
C ILE A 479 24.22 -25.16 -32.32
N ALA A 480 22.91 -24.95 -32.15
CA ALA A 480 21.92 -25.82 -32.78
C ALA A 480 22.26 -25.88 -34.29
N MET A 481 22.46 -27.08 -34.83
CA MET A 481 22.94 -27.25 -36.21
C MET A 481 21.88 -26.81 -37.20
N SER A 482 21.89 -25.52 -37.54
CA SER A 482 21.04 -24.90 -38.54
C SER A 482 21.49 -25.35 -39.93
N VAL A 483 20.74 -26.24 -40.54
CA VAL A 483 21.00 -26.65 -41.93
C VAL A 483 20.54 -25.52 -42.84
N LYS A 484 21.51 -24.78 -43.38
CA LYS A 484 21.27 -23.67 -44.31
C LYS A 484 20.84 -24.21 -45.67
N VAL A 485 19.60 -23.94 -46.04
CA VAL A 485 19.05 -24.28 -47.36
C VAL A 485 19.10 -23.05 -48.25
N ASN A 486 19.98 -23.09 -49.24
CA ASN A 486 20.04 -22.04 -50.26
C ASN A 486 18.81 -22.17 -51.18
N VAL A 487 17.91 -21.18 -51.11
CA VAL A 487 16.68 -21.13 -51.91
C VAL A 487 16.88 -20.39 -53.24
N GLY A 488 18.06 -19.80 -53.47
CA GLY A 488 18.43 -19.13 -54.71
C GLY A 488 17.48 -17.99 -55.05
N ASN A 489 16.72 -18.18 -56.14
CA ASN A 489 15.72 -17.24 -56.66
C ASN A 489 14.28 -17.76 -56.46
N LEU A 490 14.06 -18.72 -55.56
CA LEU A 490 12.74 -19.29 -55.29
C LEU A 490 11.87 -18.31 -54.47
N SER A 491 11.06 -17.51 -55.15
CA SER A 491 9.89 -16.88 -54.52
C SER A 491 8.73 -17.86 -54.47
N LEU A 492 8.08 -17.97 -53.31
CA LEU A 492 6.97 -18.87 -53.03
C LEU A 492 5.85 -18.10 -52.32
N ARG A 493 4.60 -18.53 -52.51
CA ARG A 493 3.42 -17.76 -52.10
C ARG A 493 2.29 -18.70 -51.70
N VAL A 494 2.03 -18.84 -50.39
CA VAL A 494 1.10 -19.84 -49.84
C VAL A 494 -0.07 -19.17 -49.12
N LYS A 495 -1.26 -19.32 -49.70
CA LYS A 495 -2.52 -18.82 -49.13
C LYS A 495 -2.89 -19.61 -47.86
N THR A 496 -3.32 -18.91 -46.81
CA THR A 496 -3.88 -19.49 -45.60
C THR A 496 -5.31 -20.02 -45.80
N ILE A 497 -5.62 -21.13 -45.13
CA ILE A 497 -6.97 -21.68 -44.99
C ILE A 497 -7.33 -21.87 -43.50
N PRO A 498 -8.62 -21.97 -43.12
CA PRO A 498 -8.99 -22.24 -41.72
C PRO A 498 -8.42 -23.58 -41.24
N LEU A 499 -7.90 -23.63 -40.00
CA LEU A 499 -7.45 -24.88 -39.41
C LEU A 499 -8.65 -25.82 -39.14
N THR A 500 -8.58 -27.03 -39.69
CA THR A 500 -9.55 -28.11 -39.49
C THR A 500 -8.80 -29.43 -39.30
N GLN A 501 -9.42 -30.43 -38.67
CA GLN A 501 -8.78 -31.75 -38.50
C GLN A 501 -8.55 -32.41 -39.86
N GLU A 502 -9.48 -32.23 -40.80
CA GLU A 502 -9.51 -32.86 -42.11
C GLU A 502 -8.34 -32.39 -43.00
N GLU A 503 -8.10 -31.08 -43.07
CA GLU A 503 -6.99 -30.51 -43.85
C GLU A 503 -5.63 -30.61 -43.14
N PHE A 504 -5.62 -30.75 -41.81
CA PHE A 504 -4.38 -30.85 -41.01
C PHE A 504 -3.91 -32.29 -40.74
N ALA A 505 -4.77 -33.30 -40.93
CA ALA A 505 -4.48 -34.71 -40.68
C ALA A 505 -3.14 -35.26 -41.25
N PRO A 506 -2.59 -34.78 -42.39
CA PRO A 506 -1.27 -35.19 -42.87
C PRO A 506 -0.08 -34.72 -42.02
N PHE A 507 -0.31 -33.78 -41.09
CA PHE A 507 0.71 -33.09 -40.30
C PHE A 507 0.53 -33.31 -38.78
N GLY A 508 -0.65 -33.72 -38.33
CA GLY A 508 -0.98 -33.97 -36.93
C GLY A 508 -2.47 -33.88 -36.61
N ASP A 509 -2.81 -33.55 -35.36
CA ASP A 509 -4.18 -33.45 -34.84
C ASP A 509 -4.53 -32.01 -34.39
N VAL A 510 -5.83 -31.68 -34.41
CA VAL A 510 -6.40 -30.38 -34.02
C VAL A 510 -7.41 -30.59 -32.90
N VAL A 511 -7.08 -30.15 -31.68
CA VAL A 511 -7.92 -30.34 -30.48
C VAL A 511 -8.77 -29.11 -30.24
N TYR A 512 -10.09 -29.30 -30.18
CA TYR A 512 -11.09 -28.25 -29.90
C TYR A 512 -12.35 -28.90 -29.31
N ASN A 513 -13.31 -28.10 -28.81
CA ASN A 513 -14.63 -28.62 -28.42
C ASN A 513 -15.48 -28.89 -29.67
N PRO A 514 -15.81 -30.15 -30.01
CA PRO A 514 -16.52 -30.50 -31.23
C PRO A 514 -18.03 -30.20 -31.18
N GLN A 515 -18.58 -29.82 -30.02
CA GLN A 515 -19.99 -29.42 -29.85
C GLN A 515 -20.09 -28.20 -28.92
N PRO A 516 -19.64 -27.00 -29.34
CA PRO A 516 -19.55 -25.82 -28.46
C PRO A 516 -20.90 -25.36 -27.91
N ASN A 517 -22.00 -25.62 -28.63
CA ASN A 517 -23.35 -25.21 -28.25
C ASN A 517 -24.11 -26.27 -27.42
N LEU A 518 -23.46 -27.38 -27.04
CA LEU A 518 -24.09 -28.48 -26.30
C LEU A 518 -23.75 -28.42 -24.80
N LEU A 519 -24.69 -27.92 -23.99
CA LEU A 519 -24.56 -27.97 -22.53
C LEU A 519 -24.52 -29.42 -22.03
N PRO A 520 -23.55 -29.81 -21.17
CA PRO A 520 -23.44 -31.17 -20.63
C PRO A 520 -24.70 -31.71 -19.98
N SER A 521 -25.40 -30.89 -19.20
CA SER A 521 -26.66 -31.25 -18.53
C SER A 521 -27.79 -31.58 -19.50
N LYS A 522 -27.79 -30.97 -20.69
CA LYS A 522 -28.74 -31.28 -21.78
C LYS A 522 -28.39 -32.62 -22.43
N TYR A 523 -27.11 -32.91 -22.67
CA TYR A 523 -26.69 -34.23 -23.14
C TYR A 523 -26.99 -35.34 -22.11
N ALA A 524 -26.71 -35.10 -20.84
CA ALA A 524 -26.94 -36.06 -19.75
C ALA A 524 -28.42 -36.44 -19.56
N SER A 525 -29.35 -35.54 -19.93
CA SER A 525 -30.80 -35.76 -19.83
C SER A 525 -31.47 -36.24 -21.12
N GLN A 526 -30.86 -36.01 -22.30
CA GLN A 526 -31.44 -36.37 -23.60
C GLN A 526 -30.72 -37.54 -24.30
N GLY A 527 -29.47 -37.82 -23.92
CA GLY A 527 -28.62 -38.79 -24.60
C GLY A 527 -28.21 -38.36 -26.02
N GLY A 528 -27.62 -39.30 -26.76
CA GLY A 528 -27.19 -39.09 -28.15
C GLY A 528 -25.93 -39.85 -28.49
N ARG A 529 -25.37 -39.60 -29.68
CA ARG A 529 -24.03 -40.05 -30.08
C ARG A 529 -23.12 -38.84 -30.21
N LEU A 530 -22.03 -38.82 -29.45
CA LEU A 530 -20.99 -37.80 -29.55
C LEU A 530 -19.81 -38.28 -30.42
N PRO A 531 -19.05 -37.35 -31.03
CA PRO A 531 -17.74 -37.65 -31.60
C PRO A 531 -16.74 -38.03 -30.49
N TYR A 532 -15.55 -38.53 -30.87
CA TYR A 532 -14.46 -38.83 -29.93
C TYR A 532 -14.90 -39.70 -28.72
N SER A 533 -15.76 -40.69 -28.99
CA SER A 533 -16.37 -41.58 -27.98
C SER A 533 -16.96 -40.84 -26.77
N GLY A 534 -17.51 -39.64 -26.98
CA GLY A 534 -17.87 -38.70 -25.91
C GLY A 534 -18.85 -39.27 -24.87
N THR A 535 -18.42 -39.27 -23.61
CA THR A 535 -19.20 -39.76 -22.47
C THR A 535 -19.66 -38.63 -21.56
N SER A 536 -20.82 -38.79 -20.92
CA SER A 536 -21.24 -37.87 -19.84
C SER A 536 -20.42 -38.16 -18.58
N ALA A 537 -19.96 -37.10 -17.93
CA ALA A 537 -19.08 -37.14 -16.75
C ALA A 537 -19.61 -36.20 -15.65
N ASN A 538 -19.00 -36.25 -14.47
CA ASN A 538 -19.30 -35.39 -13.32
C ASN A 538 -20.81 -35.29 -13.02
N GLN A 539 -21.47 -36.45 -12.89
CA GLN A 539 -22.91 -36.58 -12.60
C GLN A 539 -23.83 -35.84 -13.61
N GLY A 540 -23.35 -35.64 -14.84
CA GLY A 540 -24.07 -34.93 -15.91
C GLY A 540 -23.66 -33.48 -16.11
N SER A 541 -22.74 -32.94 -15.30
CA SER A 541 -22.23 -31.56 -15.43
C SER A 541 -21.08 -31.41 -16.43
N ALA A 542 -20.49 -32.52 -16.91
CA ALA A 542 -19.39 -32.49 -17.89
C ALA A 542 -19.59 -33.49 -19.04
N ILE A 543 -18.89 -33.25 -20.15
CA ILE A 543 -18.71 -34.20 -21.26
C ILE A 543 -17.21 -34.47 -21.37
N ARG A 544 -16.82 -35.75 -21.37
CA ARG A 544 -15.45 -36.18 -21.68
C ARG A 544 -15.41 -36.71 -23.11
N TYR A 545 -14.77 -35.95 -24.00
CA TYR A 545 -14.26 -36.48 -25.26
C TYR A 545 -12.95 -37.25 -24.98
N ALA A 546 -12.77 -38.40 -25.62
CA ALA A 546 -11.60 -39.26 -25.46
C ALA A 546 -10.76 -39.25 -26.75
N ASP A 547 -9.44 -39.38 -26.60
CA ASP A 547 -8.50 -39.62 -27.70
C ASP A 547 -8.57 -38.57 -28.83
N VAL A 548 -8.76 -37.29 -28.42
CA VAL A 548 -8.90 -36.11 -29.30
C VAL A 548 -7.62 -35.69 -30.02
N SER A 549 -6.47 -36.23 -29.60
CA SER A 549 -5.15 -36.11 -30.24
C SER A 549 -4.33 -37.34 -29.87
N LYS A 550 -3.34 -37.69 -30.71
CA LYS A 550 -2.46 -38.85 -30.54
C LYS A 550 -0.99 -38.43 -30.36
N PRO A 551 -0.59 -37.94 -29.18
CA PRO A 551 0.82 -37.66 -28.89
C PRO A 551 1.70 -38.89 -29.15
N GLN A 552 2.89 -38.65 -29.70
CA GLN A 552 3.86 -39.66 -30.09
C GLN A 552 5.14 -39.48 -29.29
N ASP A 553 5.62 -40.57 -28.67
CA ASP A 553 6.96 -40.69 -28.11
C ASP A 553 7.70 -41.81 -28.87
N LEU A 554 8.78 -41.44 -29.55
CA LEU A 554 9.67 -42.33 -30.28
C LEU A 554 11.12 -42.22 -29.76
N LEU A 555 11.37 -41.57 -28.62
CA LEU A 555 12.71 -41.34 -28.08
C LEU A 555 13.41 -42.64 -27.66
N SER A 556 12.66 -43.71 -27.43
CA SER A 556 13.20 -45.09 -27.30
C SER A 556 13.96 -45.57 -28.55
N GLN A 557 13.76 -44.94 -29.71
CA GLN A 557 14.53 -45.16 -30.94
C GLN A 557 15.68 -44.16 -31.14
N ALA A 558 15.71 -43.06 -30.38
CA ALA A 558 16.74 -42.05 -30.50
C ALA A 558 18.11 -42.58 -30.00
N PRO A 559 19.24 -41.99 -30.43
CA PRO A 559 20.57 -42.43 -29.98
C PRO A 559 20.77 -42.39 -28.45
N SER A 560 20.05 -41.52 -27.73
CA SER A 560 20.01 -41.48 -26.26
C SER A 560 19.26 -42.66 -25.64
N LYS A 561 18.14 -43.08 -26.26
CA LYS A 561 17.13 -44.01 -25.73
C LYS A 561 16.51 -43.57 -24.40
N ASP A 562 16.63 -42.29 -24.07
CA ASP A 562 16.05 -41.67 -22.89
C ASP A 562 15.08 -40.57 -23.32
N GLY A 563 14.00 -40.39 -22.57
CA GLY A 563 12.88 -39.55 -22.95
C GLY A 563 11.87 -39.41 -21.83
N ARG A 564 11.50 -38.17 -21.54
CA ARG A 564 10.47 -37.84 -20.56
C ARG A 564 9.48 -36.84 -21.13
N LEU A 565 8.23 -36.92 -20.69
CA LEU A 565 7.24 -35.86 -20.93
C LEU A 565 7.72 -34.57 -20.27
N ILE A 566 7.72 -33.47 -21.03
CA ILE A 566 7.91 -32.11 -20.53
C ILE A 566 6.70 -31.25 -20.86
N MET A 567 6.42 -30.29 -19.98
CA MET A 567 5.38 -29.30 -20.14
C MET A 567 6.01 -27.93 -19.92
N SER A 568 5.74 -26.97 -20.80
CA SER A 568 6.35 -25.64 -20.80
C SER A 568 5.31 -24.59 -21.18
N GLN A 569 5.47 -23.34 -20.74
CA GLN A 569 4.61 -22.23 -21.19
C GLN A 569 5.38 -21.38 -22.20
N PHE A 570 4.76 -21.13 -23.35
CA PHE A 570 5.29 -20.25 -24.40
C PHE A 570 4.38 -19.03 -24.49
N VAL A 571 4.90 -17.87 -24.10
CA VAL A 571 4.22 -16.56 -24.26
C VAL A 571 4.61 -16.01 -25.63
N CYS A 572 3.67 -15.99 -26.59
CA CYS A 572 3.97 -15.58 -27.96
C CYS A 572 3.33 -14.22 -28.28
N GLU A 573 4.14 -13.18 -28.49
CA GLU A 573 3.67 -11.88 -29.00
C GLU A 573 3.12 -12.02 -30.43
N ALA A 574 2.04 -11.30 -30.72
CA ALA A 574 1.44 -11.18 -32.04
C ALA A 574 2.45 -10.57 -33.03
N ARG A 575 2.82 -11.33 -34.07
CA ARG A 575 3.86 -10.90 -35.01
C ARG A 575 3.29 -9.92 -36.04
N THR A 576 3.99 -8.80 -36.24
CA THR A 576 3.67 -7.82 -37.28
C THR A 576 3.69 -8.45 -38.67
N LEU A 577 2.60 -8.28 -39.41
CA LEU A 577 2.52 -8.63 -40.84
C LEU A 577 2.88 -7.41 -41.70
N ALA A 578 3.34 -7.65 -42.93
CA ALA A 578 3.64 -6.60 -43.90
C ALA A 578 2.54 -6.53 -44.99
N PRO A 579 2.06 -5.36 -45.41
CA PRO A 579 1.10 -5.25 -46.52
C PRO A 579 1.68 -5.83 -47.82
N ALA A 580 0.85 -6.53 -48.58
CA ALA A 580 1.32 -7.31 -49.71
C ALA A 580 1.77 -6.46 -50.90
N LYS A 581 2.96 -6.76 -51.44
CA LYS A 581 3.60 -6.02 -52.55
C LYS A 581 2.67 -5.78 -53.76
N ASP A 582 1.72 -6.68 -54.00
CA ASP A 582 0.79 -6.63 -55.15
C ASP A 582 -0.68 -6.33 -54.78
N ASP A 583 -1.02 -6.28 -53.49
CA ASP A 583 -2.38 -5.94 -53.02
C ASP A 583 -2.31 -5.39 -51.58
N PRO A 584 -2.28 -4.07 -51.39
CA PRO A 584 -2.22 -3.44 -50.08
C PRO A 584 -3.45 -3.67 -49.17
N THR A 585 -4.46 -4.42 -49.62
CA THR A 585 -5.58 -4.88 -48.77
C THR A 585 -5.35 -6.27 -48.16
N GLN A 586 -4.19 -6.86 -48.43
CA GLN A 586 -3.77 -8.19 -47.97
C GLN A 586 -2.44 -8.08 -47.21
N ASP A 587 -2.18 -9.02 -46.30
CA ASP A 587 -1.01 -9.06 -45.44
C ASP A 587 -0.09 -10.27 -45.76
N GLU A 588 1.19 -10.16 -45.44
CA GLU A 588 2.21 -11.19 -45.70
C GLU A 588 3.07 -11.43 -44.46
N PHE A 589 3.27 -12.70 -44.11
CA PHE A 589 4.27 -13.14 -43.13
C PHE A 589 5.45 -13.82 -43.86
N ALA A 590 6.68 -13.43 -43.55
CA ALA A 590 7.89 -14.01 -44.15
C ALA A 590 8.39 -15.22 -43.34
N VAL A 591 8.43 -16.40 -43.97
CA VAL A 591 8.85 -17.66 -43.33
C VAL A 591 10.32 -17.92 -43.64
N ASN A 592 11.20 -17.53 -42.72
CA ASN A 592 12.66 -17.62 -42.89
C ASN A 592 13.30 -18.87 -42.25
N ILE A 593 12.53 -19.58 -41.41
CA ILE A 593 12.97 -20.72 -40.59
C ILE A 593 11.84 -21.75 -40.54
N LEU A 594 12.19 -23.03 -40.63
CA LEU A 594 11.34 -24.15 -40.19
C LEU A 594 12.11 -25.02 -39.20
N GLU A 595 11.39 -25.64 -38.28
CA GLU A 595 11.90 -26.56 -37.26
C GLU A 595 11.08 -27.86 -37.26
N ARG A 596 11.62 -28.93 -36.68
CA ARG A 596 10.87 -30.16 -36.39
C ARG A 596 11.37 -30.83 -35.11
N HIS A 597 10.48 -31.60 -34.49
CA HIS A 597 10.78 -32.47 -33.37
C HIS A 597 10.79 -33.94 -33.86
N PRO A 598 11.95 -34.52 -34.21
CA PRO A 598 12.01 -35.74 -35.03
C PRO A 598 11.50 -37.01 -34.32
N PHE A 599 11.63 -37.09 -32.99
CA PHE A 599 11.24 -38.25 -32.19
C PHE A 599 10.00 -38.04 -31.31
N THR A 600 9.35 -36.88 -31.37
CA THR A 600 8.20 -36.55 -30.51
C THR A 600 7.16 -35.73 -31.24
N SER A 601 5.89 -35.92 -30.91
CA SER A 601 4.87 -34.89 -31.17
C SER A 601 5.13 -33.65 -30.32
N GLN A 602 4.76 -32.47 -30.81
CA GLN A 602 4.71 -31.25 -30.01
C GLN A 602 3.30 -30.65 -30.08
N THR A 603 2.68 -30.43 -28.93
CA THR A 603 1.34 -29.83 -28.83
C THR A 603 1.46 -28.40 -28.33
N PHE A 604 0.87 -27.44 -29.05
CA PHE A 604 0.61 -26.08 -28.57
C PHE A 604 -0.88 -25.94 -28.26
N ALA A 605 -1.22 -25.74 -26.98
CA ALA A 605 -2.58 -25.53 -26.53
C ALA A 605 -2.78 -24.14 -25.90
N PRO A 606 -3.61 -23.26 -26.48
CA PRO A 606 -3.97 -21.98 -25.87
C PRO A 606 -4.41 -22.11 -24.40
N LEU A 607 -3.82 -21.27 -23.53
CA LEU A 607 -4.19 -21.10 -22.12
C LEU A 607 -4.92 -19.79 -21.89
N ALA A 608 -4.32 -18.69 -22.36
CA ALA A 608 -4.81 -17.33 -22.24
C ALA A 608 -4.43 -16.55 -23.51
N SER A 609 -5.22 -15.55 -23.88
CA SER A 609 -4.98 -14.81 -25.12
C SER A 609 -5.53 -13.40 -25.04
N THR A 610 -4.69 -12.43 -25.42
CA THR A 610 -5.11 -11.08 -25.81
C THR A 610 -5.08 -10.90 -27.34
N ALA A 611 -4.34 -11.76 -28.04
CA ALA A 611 -4.50 -12.06 -29.46
C ALA A 611 -5.79 -12.89 -29.68
N SER A 612 -6.12 -13.25 -30.93
CA SER A 612 -7.35 -14.02 -31.24
C SER A 612 -7.14 -15.21 -32.17
N SER A 613 -5.98 -15.30 -32.80
CA SER A 613 -5.64 -16.35 -33.75
C SER A 613 -4.13 -16.58 -33.80
N TYR A 614 -3.70 -17.60 -34.54
CA TYR A 614 -2.29 -17.84 -34.84
C TYR A 614 -2.12 -18.55 -36.18
N LEU A 615 -0.94 -18.44 -36.81
CA LEU A 615 -0.61 -19.23 -37.98
C LEU A 615 0.04 -20.56 -37.57
N VAL A 616 -0.52 -21.64 -38.11
CA VAL A 616 0.08 -22.97 -38.13
C VAL A 616 0.66 -23.14 -39.53
N ILE A 617 1.99 -23.13 -39.65
CA ILE A 617 2.69 -23.23 -40.94
C ILE A 617 3.49 -24.52 -40.92
N VAL A 618 3.32 -25.38 -41.92
CA VAL A 618 3.88 -26.73 -41.97
C VAL A 618 4.37 -27.11 -43.36
N ALA A 619 5.33 -28.04 -43.46
CA ALA A 619 5.82 -28.59 -44.72
C ALA A 619 5.94 -30.13 -44.66
N PRO A 620 5.67 -30.84 -45.77
CA PRO A 620 6.07 -32.24 -45.92
C PRO A 620 7.59 -32.41 -45.87
N THR A 621 8.06 -33.64 -45.72
CA THR A 621 9.50 -33.99 -45.77
C THR A 621 9.89 -34.51 -47.16
N LEU A 622 11.01 -34.01 -47.70
CA LEU A 622 11.60 -34.51 -48.94
C LEU A 622 12.19 -35.92 -48.77
N PRO A 623 12.43 -36.68 -49.87
CA PRO A 623 13.26 -37.87 -49.83
C PRO A 623 14.67 -37.56 -49.27
N PRO A 624 15.27 -38.46 -48.47
CA PRO A 624 16.61 -38.28 -47.92
C PRO A 624 17.70 -38.03 -48.96
N SER A 625 18.71 -37.27 -48.57
CA SER A 625 19.80 -36.77 -49.41
C SER A 625 21.16 -36.85 -48.70
N SER A 626 22.22 -36.31 -49.31
CA SER A 626 23.52 -36.10 -48.66
C SER A 626 23.57 -34.87 -47.75
N GLN A 627 22.56 -33.99 -47.79
CA GLN A 627 22.49 -32.80 -46.91
C GLN A 627 21.88 -33.14 -45.52
N ASP A 628 21.16 -34.26 -45.42
CA ASP A 628 20.48 -34.72 -44.20
C ASP A 628 21.08 -36.01 -43.61
N GLU A 629 22.17 -36.53 -44.17
CA GLU A 629 22.77 -37.83 -43.80
C GLU A 629 23.16 -37.92 -42.31
N GLY A 630 23.49 -36.80 -41.66
CA GLY A 630 23.79 -36.71 -40.24
C GLY A 630 22.59 -36.47 -39.29
N LEU A 631 21.36 -36.33 -39.80
CA LEU A 631 20.19 -36.01 -38.97
C LEU A 631 19.54 -37.28 -38.38
N PRO A 632 19.48 -37.44 -37.03
CA PRO A 632 18.84 -38.59 -36.41
C PRO A 632 17.32 -38.50 -36.52
N VAL A 633 16.68 -39.62 -36.85
CA VAL A 633 15.22 -39.78 -36.93
C VAL A 633 14.79 -41.21 -36.55
N PRO A 634 13.53 -41.42 -36.12
CA PRO A 634 12.97 -42.75 -35.91
C PRO A 634 12.74 -43.51 -37.22
N SER A 635 12.59 -44.83 -37.11
CA SER A 635 12.32 -45.77 -38.22
C SER A 635 10.99 -46.49 -38.02
N GLY A 636 10.19 -46.55 -39.08
CA GLY A 636 8.84 -47.15 -39.06
C GLY A 636 8.00 -46.69 -40.25
N GLU A 637 6.86 -47.36 -40.46
CA GLU A 637 5.90 -46.97 -41.50
C GLU A 637 5.19 -45.65 -41.13
N GLY A 638 4.93 -44.81 -42.13
CA GLY A 638 4.21 -43.53 -41.95
C GLY A 638 5.00 -42.40 -41.30
N LEU A 639 6.28 -42.59 -40.96
CA LEU A 639 7.14 -41.54 -40.38
C LEU A 639 7.78 -40.66 -41.47
N PRO A 640 7.98 -39.34 -41.26
CA PRO A 640 8.47 -38.44 -42.30
C PRO A 640 9.92 -38.70 -42.78
N GLY A 641 10.73 -39.40 -41.98
CA GLY A 641 12.15 -39.65 -42.29
C GLY A 641 13.04 -38.40 -42.15
N ARG A 642 14.32 -38.53 -42.53
CA ARG A 642 15.35 -37.52 -42.23
C ARG A 642 15.43 -36.32 -43.18
N GLY A 643 14.75 -36.35 -44.32
CA GLY A 643 14.89 -35.32 -45.35
C GLY A 643 14.55 -33.89 -44.89
N LEU A 644 14.99 -32.92 -45.68
CA LEU A 644 14.73 -31.49 -45.50
C LEU A 644 13.27 -31.13 -45.86
N PRO A 645 12.73 -29.97 -45.46
CA PRO A 645 11.35 -29.60 -45.74
C PRO A 645 11.09 -29.40 -47.25
N ASP A 646 9.99 -29.97 -47.76
CA ASP A 646 9.50 -29.66 -49.10
C ASP A 646 8.80 -28.31 -49.09
N LEU A 647 9.54 -27.26 -49.46
CA LEU A 647 9.01 -25.91 -49.54
C LEU A 647 7.86 -25.80 -50.57
N LYS A 648 7.84 -26.60 -51.63
CA LYS A 648 6.71 -26.61 -52.60
C LYS A 648 5.46 -27.26 -52.00
N GLY A 649 5.64 -28.16 -51.04
CA GLY A 649 4.59 -28.79 -50.27
C GLY A 649 4.03 -27.93 -49.11
N LEU A 650 4.63 -26.77 -48.82
CA LEU A 650 4.30 -25.94 -47.66
C LEU A 650 2.81 -25.55 -47.60
N ARG A 651 2.23 -25.55 -46.40
CA ARG A 651 0.86 -25.17 -46.07
C ARG A 651 0.84 -24.16 -44.93
N ALA A 652 -0.15 -23.29 -44.95
CA ALA A 652 -0.41 -22.34 -43.87
C ALA A 652 -1.89 -22.40 -43.49
N PHE A 653 -2.15 -22.46 -42.20
CA PHE A 653 -3.49 -22.50 -41.62
C PHE A 653 -3.65 -21.33 -40.65
N ILE A 654 -4.85 -20.77 -40.55
CA ILE A 654 -5.22 -19.86 -39.47
C ILE A 654 -6.03 -20.61 -38.42
N ALA A 655 -5.50 -20.65 -37.20
CA ALA A 655 -6.08 -21.27 -36.02
C ALA A 655 -6.64 -20.21 -35.07
N THR A 656 -7.63 -20.56 -34.27
CA THR A 656 -8.24 -19.67 -33.26
C THR A 656 -7.73 -19.96 -31.85
N ASP A 657 -7.96 -19.01 -30.93
CA ASP A 657 -7.75 -19.15 -29.48
C ASP A 657 -8.42 -20.40 -28.83
N LYS A 658 -9.36 -21.05 -29.52
CA LYS A 658 -10.10 -22.24 -29.07
C LYS A 658 -9.65 -23.55 -29.74
N GLN A 659 -8.58 -23.50 -30.52
CA GLN A 659 -7.98 -24.65 -31.17
C GLN A 659 -6.55 -24.82 -30.65
N ALA A 660 -6.22 -26.03 -30.21
CA ALA A 660 -4.86 -26.46 -29.96
C ALA A 660 -4.38 -27.33 -31.13
N VAL A 661 -3.08 -27.30 -31.43
CA VAL A 661 -2.46 -28.07 -32.51
C VAL A 661 -1.45 -29.05 -31.94
N THR A 662 -1.52 -30.32 -32.34
CA THR A 662 -0.49 -31.34 -32.08
C THR A 662 0.21 -31.65 -33.40
N TYR A 663 1.46 -31.24 -33.55
CA TYR A 663 2.32 -31.70 -34.65
C TYR A 663 2.70 -33.17 -34.44
N ALA A 664 2.60 -33.98 -35.48
CA ALA A 664 3.12 -35.35 -35.49
C ALA A 664 4.67 -35.37 -35.48
N ALA A 665 5.27 -36.46 -35.00
CA ALA A 665 6.71 -36.58 -34.88
C ALA A 665 7.41 -36.46 -36.24
N GLY A 666 8.38 -35.55 -36.32
CA GLY A 666 9.12 -35.24 -37.55
C GLY A 666 8.42 -34.31 -38.54
N THR A 667 7.20 -33.82 -38.26
CA THR A 667 6.56 -32.76 -39.07
C THR A 667 7.40 -31.49 -39.03
N TRP A 668 7.71 -30.92 -40.19
CA TRP A 668 8.31 -29.58 -40.27
C TRP A 668 7.24 -28.51 -40.04
N HIS A 669 7.48 -27.59 -39.10
CA HIS A 669 6.63 -26.45 -38.80
C HIS A 669 7.43 -25.15 -38.61
N ALA A 670 6.76 -24.00 -38.62
CA ALA A 670 7.36 -22.74 -38.22
C ALA A 670 7.29 -22.56 -36.69
N PRO A 671 8.23 -21.83 -36.06
CA PRO A 671 8.08 -21.35 -34.68
C PRO A 671 6.83 -20.46 -34.56
N MET A 672 6.12 -20.52 -33.42
CA MET A 672 4.76 -19.95 -33.30
C MET A 672 4.61 -18.49 -33.73
N VAL A 673 3.55 -18.23 -34.50
CA VAL A 673 3.18 -16.93 -35.05
C VAL A 673 1.79 -16.56 -34.54
N ALA A 674 1.73 -15.96 -33.35
CA ALA A 674 0.48 -15.39 -32.84
C ALA A 674 0.01 -14.25 -33.75
N LEU A 675 -1.31 -14.10 -33.90
CA LEU A 675 -1.97 -13.07 -34.72
C LEU A 675 -3.00 -12.30 -33.88
N GLY A 676 -2.79 -10.98 -33.82
CA GLY A 676 -3.60 -10.06 -33.04
C GLY A 676 -3.21 -8.62 -33.33
N ARG A 677 -3.59 -7.70 -32.43
CA ARG A 677 -3.07 -6.33 -32.44
C ARG A 677 -1.62 -6.33 -31.96
N LYS A 678 -0.82 -5.32 -32.32
CA LYS A 678 0.53 -5.12 -31.73
C LYS A 678 0.42 -5.10 -30.21
N GLU A 679 1.44 -5.60 -29.50
CA GLU A 679 1.46 -5.72 -28.03
C GLU A 679 0.34 -6.64 -27.45
N THR A 680 -0.19 -7.56 -28.25
CA THR A 680 -1.02 -8.68 -27.73
C THR A 680 -0.23 -9.99 -27.74
N THR A 681 -0.58 -10.92 -26.84
CA THR A 681 0.02 -12.26 -26.74
C THR A 681 -1.02 -13.36 -26.91
N LEU A 682 -0.54 -14.54 -27.30
CA LEU A 682 -1.22 -15.82 -27.12
C LEU A 682 -0.28 -16.73 -26.32
N ASP A 683 -0.75 -17.17 -25.16
CA ASP A 683 -0.02 -18.04 -24.24
C ASP A 683 -0.38 -19.49 -24.53
N PHE A 684 0.62 -20.31 -24.82
CA PHE A 684 0.46 -21.74 -25.07
C PHE A 684 1.03 -22.59 -23.94
N LEU A 685 0.28 -23.59 -23.51
CA LEU A 685 0.83 -24.78 -22.89
C LEU A 685 1.44 -25.64 -23.99
N VAL A 686 2.74 -25.87 -23.91
CA VAL A 686 3.51 -26.70 -24.82
C VAL A 686 3.77 -28.05 -24.18
N VAL A 687 3.40 -29.13 -24.87
CA VAL A 687 3.54 -30.51 -24.38
C VAL A 687 4.27 -31.35 -25.42
N GLN A 688 5.41 -31.91 -25.03
CA GLN A 688 6.25 -32.78 -25.87
C GLN A 688 7.02 -33.76 -24.99
N PHE A 689 7.66 -34.76 -25.60
CA PHE A 689 8.71 -35.54 -24.95
C PHE A 689 10.08 -34.91 -25.23
N SER A 690 11.07 -35.17 -24.39
CA SER A 690 12.42 -34.61 -24.49
C SER A 690 13.46 -35.56 -23.92
N SER A 691 14.57 -35.72 -24.64
CA SER A 691 15.78 -36.44 -24.21
C SER A 691 16.82 -35.53 -23.54
N GLY A 692 16.71 -34.21 -23.72
CA GLY A 692 17.73 -33.25 -23.33
C GLY A 692 18.94 -33.22 -24.28
N VAL A 693 18.81 -33.77 -25.49
CA VAL A 693 19.86 -33.75 -26.53
C VAL A 693 19.38 -32.96 -27.74
N ASP A 694 19.89 -31.75 -27.91
CA ASP A 694 19.44 -30.74 -28.89
C ASP A 694 19.02 -31.32 -30.25
N ILE A 695 19.90 -32.04 -30.94
CA ILE A 695 19.67 -32.55 -32.31
C ILE A 695 18.63 -33.69 -32.40
N GLN A 696 18.26 -34.28 -31.27
CA GLN A 696 17.20 -35.29 -31.14
C GLN A 696 15.87 -34.64 -30.73
N ASP A 697 15.94 -33.58 -29.92
CA ASP A 697 14.77 -32.87 -29.44
C ASP A 697 14.27 -31.82 -30.46
N CYS A 698 15.14 -31.12 -31.19
CA CYS A 698 14.78 -30.15 -32.24
C CYS A 698 15.81 -30.11 -33.39
N GLN A 699 15.32 -29.99 -34.63
CA GLN A 699 16.14 -29.80 -35.84
C GLN A 699 15.66 -28.56 -36.59
N ILE A 700 16.58 -27.64 -36.92
CA ILE A 700 16.26 -26.31 -37.47
C ILE A 700 16.86 -26.15 -38.88
N VAL A 701 16.06 -25.61 -39.80
CA VAL A 701 16.45 -25.24 -41.17
C VAL A 701 16.24 -23.75 -41.37
N THR A 702 17.24 -23.07 -41.93
CA THR A 702 17.19 -21.63 -42.24
C THR A 702 17.35 -21.41 -43.74
N PHE A 703 16.61 -20.44 -44.30
CA PHE A 703 16.61 -20.19 -45.75
C PHE A 703 17.52 -19.02 -46.13
N GLU A 704 18.37 -19.21 -47.13
CA GLU A 704 19.29 -18.19 -47.64
C GLU A 704 19.05 -17.93 -49.14
N GLY A 705 18.74 -16.67 -49.49
CA GLY A 705 18.59 -16.22 -50.88
C GLY A 705 19.89 -15.69 -51.47
N HIS A 706 19.99 -15.61 -52.80
CA HIS A 706 21.23 -15.23 -53.49
C HIS A 706 21.58 -13.73 -53.40
N ASP A 707 20.58 -12.90 -53.07
CA ASP A 707 20.73 -11.51 -52.60
C ASP A 707 20.05 -11.38 -51.23
N SER A 708 20.72 -10.78 -50.25
CA SER A 708 20.35 -10.82 -48.82
C SER A 708 19.18 -9.90 -48.41
N LYS A 709 18.20 -9.68 -49.31
CA LYS A 709 17.03 -8.80 -49.07
C LYS A 709 15.67 -9.32 -49.55
N ASP A 710 15.60 -10.24 -50.52
CA ASP A 710 14.34 -10.69 -51.13
C ASP A 710 14.22 -12.22 -51.20
N ALA A 711 14.58 -12.92 -50.11
CA ALA A 711 14.19 -14.33 -49.89
C ALA A 711 12.68 -14.43 -49.52
N ASP A 712 11.84 -13.82 -50.35
CA ASP A 712 10.44 -13.52 -50.05
C ASP A 712 9.52 -14.70 -50.33
N ILE A 713 9.29 -15.52 -49.30
CA ILE A 713 8.10 -16.37 -49.20
C ILE A 713 6.96 -15.50 -48.65
N LYS A 714 6.11 -14.96 -49.54
CA LYS A 714 5.15 -13.89 -49.20
C LYS A 714 3.84 -13.98 -49.99
N LYS A 715 2.71 -14.28 -49.31
CA LYS A 715 1.36 -13.65 -49.40
C LYS A 715 0.32 -14.49 -48.67
N LEU A 716 -0.47 -13.88 -47.77
CA LEU A 716 -1.80 -14.41 -47.41
C LEU A 716 -2.83 -13.72 -48.32
N ASN A 717 -3.77 -14.45 -48.92
CA ASN A 717 -4.88 -13.84 -49.65
C ASN A 717 -6.17 -13.95 -48.82
N SER A 718 -6.75 -12.81 -48.43
CA SER A 718 -7.96 -12.67 -47.61
C SER A 718 -9.29 -12.64 -48.40
N ASP A 719 -9.30 -13.16 -49.63
CA ASP A 719 -10.47 -13.30 -50.53
C ASP A 719 -11.70 -13.99 -49.88
N PRO A 720 -12.92 -13.69 -50.35
CA PRO A 720 -13.75 -12.66 -49.72
C PRO A 720 -14.70 -13.21 -48.64
N ILE A 721 -14.46 -14.43 -48.14
CA ILE A 721 -15.31 -15.08 -47.12
C ILE A 721 -15.28 -14.29 -45.81
N ILE A 722 -14.12 -13.71 -45.47
CA ILE A 722 -13.91 -12.81 -44.32
C ILE A 722 -14.78 -11.55 -44.40
N ARG A 723 -15.24 -11.16 -45.59
CA ARG A 723 -16.09 -9.98 -45.82
C ARG A 723 -17.60 -10.29 -45.90
N LYS A 724 -18.04 -11.53 -45.63
CA LYS A 724 -19.48 -11.87 -45.64
C LYS A 724 -19.99 -12.95 -44.68
N VAL A 725 -19.12 -13.73 -44.02
CA VAL A 725 -19.56 -14.64 -42.92
C VAL A 725 -19.90 -13.86 -41.63
N THR A 726 -19.46 -12.61 -41.53
CA THR A 726 -19.72 -11.66 -40.43
C THR A 726 -21.19 -11.35 -40.14
N ASN A 727 -22.16 -11.75 -40.99
CA ASN A 727 -23.55 -11.28 -40.93
C ASN A 727 -24.64 -12.38 -40.82
N SER A 728 -24.35 -13.68 -40.63
CA SER A 728 -25.43 -14.70 -40.65
C SER A 728 -25.34 -15.88 -39.67
N LEU A 729 -24.51 -15.80 -38.62
CA LEU A 729 -24.62 -16.65 -37.42
C LEU A 729 -24.89 -15.80 -36.16
N LEU A 730 -25.67 -14.74 -36.35
CA LEU A 730 -26.27 -13.91 -35.30
C LEU A 730 -27.30 -14.74 -34.52
N SER A 731 -26.94 -15.11 -33.29
CA SER A 731 -27.82 -15.66 -32.23
C SER A 731 -27.05 -15.98 -30.94
N GLY A 732 -25.70 -16.02 -30.98
CA GLY A 732 -24.85 -16.14 -29.78
C GLY A 732 -23.64 -15.20 -29.75
N ALA A 733 -23.52 -14.29 -30.72
CA ALA A 733 -22.34 -13.42 -30.91
C ALA A 733 -22.66 -11.92 -30.80
N GLU A 734 -23.87 -11.55 -30.35
CA GLU A 734 -24.30 -10.15 -30.20
C GLU A 734 -23.62 -9.43 -29.02
N MET A 735 -22.89 -10.14 -28.14
CA MET A 735 -22.23 -9.58 -26.94
C MET A 735 -20.74 -9.21 -27.09
N VAL A 736 -20.08 -9.51 -28.21
CA VAL A 736 -18.59 -9.36 -28.33
C VAL A 736 -18.16 -8.56 -29.55
N ALA A 737 -19.10 -7.99 -30.31
CA ALA A 737 -18.80 -7.02 -31.37
C ALA A 737 -18.49 -5.60 -30.82
N GLN A 738 -18.49 -5.41 -29.50
CA GLN A 738 -18.45 -4.10 -28.83
C GLN A 738 -17.13 -3.76 -28.11
N PHE A 739 -15.97 -4.20 -28.63
CA PHE A 739 -14.64 -3.81 -28.13
C PHE A 739 -13.67 -3.24 -29.18
N GLU A 740 -14.14 -2.20 -29.87
CA GLU A 740 -13.32 -0.99 -30.02
C GLU A 740 -12.87 -0.48 -28.64
N SER A 741 -11.72 0.20 -28.52
CA SER A 741 -11.39 0.84 -27.23
C SER A 741 -12.37 1.97 -26.95
N ALA A 742 -12.53 2.32 -25.66
CA ALA A 742 -13.37 3.44 -25.25
C ALA A 742 -13.02 4.75 -25.99
N GLU A 743 -11.75 4.94 -26.33
CA GLU A 743 -11.21 6.11 -27.04
C GLU A 743 -11.61 6.14 -28.52
N ALA A 744 -11.73 4.97 -29.17
CA ALA A 744 -12.10 4.88 -30.58
C ALA A 744 -13.57 5.29 -30.80
N ARG A 745 -14.44 4.92 -29.85
CA ARG A 745 -15.87 5.29 -29.79
C ARG A 745 -16.13 6.69 -29.25
N ASN A 746 -15.25 7.20 -28.39
CA ASN A 746 -15.36 8.53 -27.78
C ASN A 746 -14.11 9.39 -28.06
N LYS A 747 -13.90 9.74 -29.33
CA LYS A 747 -12.84 10.66 -29.71
C LYS A 747 -13.05 12.04 -29.06
N LEU A 748 -11.97 12.65 -28.59
CA LEU A 748 -11.99 14.07 -28.25
C LEU A 748 -11.95 14.88 -29.55
N GLU A 749 -13.13 15.17 -30.09
CA GLU A 749 -13.30 16.13 -31.18
C GLU A 749 -12.96 17.55 -30.70
N ASP A 750 -12.17 18.28 -31.48
CA ASP A 750 -11.93 19.70 -31.19
C ASP A 750 -13.05 20.57 -31.75
N LEU A 751 -13.96 20.96 -30.84
CA LEU A 751 -15.08 21.85 -31.13
C LEU A 751 -14.71 23.35 -31.18
N SER A 752 -13.40 23.68 -31.11
CA SER A 752 -12.89 25.05 -31.26
C SER A 752 -13.02 25.59 -32.69
N GLY A 753 -12.86 24.73 -33.70
CA GLY A 753 -12.81 25.10 -35.12
C GLY A 753 -11.41 25.46 -35.66
N ILE A 754 -10.35 25.32 -34.86
CA ILE A 754 -8.97 25.69 -35.23
C ILE A 754 -8.30 24.54 -36.02
N GLN A 755 -7.56 24.88 -37.08
CA GLN A 755 -6.78 23.90 -37.86
C GLN A 755 -5.29 23.96 -37.49
N LEU A 756 -4.80 22.89 -36.88
CA LEU A 756 -3.40 22.76 -36.46
C LEU A 756 -2.46 22.47 -37.64
N ARG A 757 -1.25 23.03 -37.59
CA ARG A 757 -0.15 22.75 -38.54
C ARG A 757 0.76 21.65 -37.98
N SER A 758 1.24 20.77 -38.84
CA SER A 758 2.13 19.68 -38.45
C SER A 758 3.40 20.20 -37.78
N GLY A 759 3.58 19.91 -36.49
CA GLY A 759 4.73 20.31 -35.69
C GLY A 759 4.62 21.66 -34.97
N GLU A 760 3.49 22.37 -35.08
CA GLU A 760 3.25 23.59 -34.28
C GLU A 760 2.75 23.23 -32.87
N ASN A 761 3.18 23.98 -31.83
CA ASN A 761 2.62 23.85 -30.48
C ASN A 761 1.11 24.15 -30.54
N PRO A 762 0.22 23.19 -30.20
CA PRO A 762 -1.22 23.33 -30.41
C PRO A 762 -1.83 24.42 -29.54
N TYR A 763 -1.29 24.62 -28.33
CA TYR A 763 -1.74 25.66 -27.42
C TYR A 763 -1.38 27.05 -27.96
N ASN A 764 -0.19 27.20 -28.56
CA ASN A 764 0.25 28.43 -29.21
C ASN A 764 -0.62 28.79 -30.43
N ALA A 765 -1.10 27.79 -31.19
CA ALA A 765 -2.04 28.02 -32.29
C ALA A 765 -3.40 28.57 -31.79
N LEU A 766 -3.87 28.11 -30.62
CA LEU A 766 -5.12 28.57 -30.02
C LEU A 766 -5.03 29.99 -29.46
N ILE A 767 -3.93 30.33 -28.81
CA ILE A 767 -3.66 31.68 -28.28
C ILE A 767 -3.66 32.70 -29.42
N LYS A 768 -2.99 32.40 -30.55
CA LYS A 768 -3.00 33.22 -31.76
C LYS A 768 -4.40 33.38 -32.36
N ALA A 769 -5.22 32.33 -32.34
CA ALA A 769 -6.58 32.37 -32.86
C ALA A 769 -7.53 33.21 -31.98
N CYS A 770 -7.20 33.37 -30.70
CA CYS A 770 -7.89 34.21 -29.71
C CYS A 770 -7.18 35.55 -29.47
N ASN A 771 -6.32 36.00 -30.40
CA ASN A 771 -5.60 37.29 -30.35
C ASN A 771 -4.75 37.56 -29.07
N ASP A 772 -4.37 36.52 -28.32
CA ASP A 772 -3.77 36.61 -26.96
C ASP A 772 -4.69 37.29 -25.91
N ASP A 773 -6.01 37.29 -26.14
CA ASP A 773 -7.04 37.86 -25.27
C ASP A 773 -7.67 36.81 -24.34
N ALA A 774 -7.73 37.13 -23.04
CA ALA A 774 -8.23 36.23 -22.01
C ALA A 774 -9.75 35.94 -22.13
N ALA A 775 -10.54 36.89 -22.63
CA ALA A 775 -11.99 36.74 -22.79
C ALA A 775 -12.34 35.90 -24.03
N GLU A 776 -11.59 36.04 -25.13
CA GLU A 776 -11.68 35.15 -26.29
C GLU A 776 -11.30 33.70 -25.91
N ILE A 777 -10.18 33.51 -25.20
CA ILE A 777 -9.76 32.20 -24.67
C ILE A 777 -10.81 31.60 -23.72
N GLN A 778 -11.33 32.40 -22.77
CA GLN A 778 -12.40 31.95 -21.85
C GLN A 778 -13.67 31.55 -22.62
N THR A 779 -14.11 32.39 -23.57
CA THR A 779 -15.28 32.13 -24.40
C THR A 779 -15.13 30.82 -25.16
N LEU A 780 -13.96 30.57 -25.75
CA LEU A 780 -13.69 29.37 -26.52
C LEU A 780 -13.67 28.09 -25.65
N TYR A 781 -13.13 28.15 -24.43
CA TYR A 781 -13.27 27.09 -23.42
C TYR A 781 -14.75 26.83 -23.05
N SER A 782 -15.53 27.91 -22.84
CA SER A 782 -16.94 27.82 -22.48
C SER A 782 -17.78 27.19 -23.61
N VAL A 783 -17.55 27.62 -24.86
CA VAL A 783 -18.18 27.07 -26.06
C VAL A 783 -17.81 25.60 -26.27
N HIS A 784 -16.56 25.20 -26.02
CA HIS A 784 -16.16 23.79 -26.14
C HIS A 784 -16.91 22.90 -25.13
N ARG A 785 -16.92 23.26 -23.84
CA ARG A 785 -17.56 22.43 -22.79
C ARG A 785 -19.09 22.39 -22.91
N THR A 786 -19.73 23.50 -23.26
CA THR A 786 -21.20 23.57 -23.41
C THR A 786 -21.68 22.80 -24.63
N LYS A 787 -21.01 22.94 -25.80
CA LYS A 787 -21.31 22.13 -26.99
C LYS A 787 -21.12 20.63 -26.72
N ARG A 788 -20.03 20.24 -26.04
CA ARG A 788 -19.78 18.83 -25.71
C ARG A 788 -20.88 18.26 -24.81
N ASN A 789 -21.28 18.97 -23.76
CA ASN A 789 -22.39 18.52 -22.91
C ASN A 789 -23.71 18.39 -23.68
N ALA A 790 -24.06 19.34 -24.55
CA ALA A 790 -25.28 19.26 -25.36
C ALA A 790 -25.27 18.04 -26.30
N GLN A 791 -24.17 17.82 -27.04
CA GLN A 791 -24.00 16.66 -27.92
C GLN A 791 -24.05 15.32 -27.18
N GLN A 792 -23.66 15.27 -25.90
CA GLN A 792 -23.68 14.05 -25.10
C GLN A 792 -25.06 13.85 -24.45
N ALA A 793 -25.73 14.90 -23.99
CA ALA A 793 -27.14 14.88 -23.59
C ALA A 793 -28.03 14.31 -24.72
N GLU A 794 -27.85 14.79 -25.95
CA GLU A 794 -28.57 14.27 -27.14
C GLU A 794 -28.35 12.76 -27.34
N LYS A 795 -27.14 12.24 -27.09
CA LYS A 795 -26.85 10.80 -27.15
C LYS A 795 -27.55 10.03 -26.04
N PHE A 796 -27.45 10.47 -24.78
CA PHE A 796 -28.11 9.82 -23.63
C PHE A 796 -29.65 9.75 -23.78
N LEU A 797 -30.24 10.80 -24.35
CA LEU A 797 -31.68 10.92 -24.59
C LEU A 797 -32.16 10.30 -25.91
N ALA A 798 -31.26 9.79 -26.75
CA ALA A 798 -31.62 9.20 -28.04
C ALA A 798 -32.49 7.94 -27.87
N ALA A 799 -33.54 7.84 -28.70
CA ALA A 799 -34.38 6.64 -28.76
C ALA A 799 -33.62 5.40 -29.28
N GLY A 800 -32.50 5.60 -29.96
CA GLY A 800 -31.54 4.58 -30.38
C GLY A 800 -30.22 4.62 -29.60
N PHE A 801 -30.24 4.96 -28.32
CA PHE A 801 -29.08 4.81 -27.43
C PHE A 801 -28.63 3.35 -27.41
N GLU A 802 -27.39 3.09 -27.82
CA GLU A 802 -26.81 1.74 -27.86
C GLU A 802 -26.30 1.31 -26.48
N GLU A 803 -25.26 1.98 -25.97
CA GLU A 803 -24.62 1.62 -24.70
C GLU A 803 -23.85 2.78 -24.05
N LEU A 804 -23.39 2.56 -22.82
CA LEU A 804 -22.29 3.32 -22.22
C LEU A 804 -20.95 2.75 -22.67
N ILE A 805 -19.94 3.60 -22.73
CA ILE A 805 -18.60 3.22 -23.16
C ILE A 805 -17.77 2.83 -21.92
N ILE A 806 -17.99 1.61 -21.44
CA ILE A 806 -17.38 1.08 -20.21
C ILE A 806 -15.87 0.85 -20.37
N ASP A 807 -15.07 1.49 -19.53
CA ASP A 807 -13.62 1.37 -19.52
C ASP A 807 -13.19 -0.01 -18.96
N GLN A 808 -12.88 -0.94 -19.87
CA GLN A 808 -12.53 -2.31 -19.53
C GLN A 808 -11.25 -2.45 -18.69
N THR A 809 -10.30 -1.51 -18.82
CA THR A 809 -9.10 -1.54 -17.99
C THR A 809 -9.43 -1.15 -16.55
N LEU A 810 -10.31 -0.16 -16.34
CA LEU A 810 -10.79 0.17 -15.00
C LEU A 810 -11.66 -0.95 -14.42
N LEU A 811 -12.58 -1.52 -15.20
CA LEU A 811 -13.48 -2.58 -14.75
C LEU A 811 -12.71 -3.79 -14.19
N ARG A 812 -11.63 -4.22 -14.85
CA ARG A 812 -10.77 -5.33 -14.39
C ARG A 812 -9.92 -4.99 -13.17
N LEU A 813 -9.61 -3.72 -12.92
CA LEU A 813 -8.89 -3.27 -11.73
C LEU A 813 -9.79 -3.18 -10.49
N GLU A 814 -11.07 -2.84 -10.68
CA GLU A 814 -12.03 -2.58 -9.61
C GLU A 814 -12.92 -3.80 -9.29
N ASP A 815 -13.13 -4.71 -10.25
CA ASP A 815 -13.82 -6.00 -10.04
C ASP A 815 -12.85 -7.19 -10.28
N PRO A 816 -12.25 -7.75 -9.20
CA PRO A 816 -11.39 -8.93 -9.29
C PRO A 816 -12.08 -10.21 -9.77
N THR A 817 -13.40 -10.23 -9.94
CA THR A 817 -14.11 -11.38 -10.53
C THR A 817 -14.07 -11.39 -12.05
N VAL A 818 -13.80 -10.24 -12.68
CA VAL A 818 -13.66 -10.11 -14.14
C VAL A 818 -12.31 -10.65 -14.61
N GLU A 819 -11.22 -10.26 -13.94
CA GLU A 819 -9.87 -10.77 -14.24
C GLU A 819 -8.97 -10.73 -12.98
N PRO A 820 -8.88 -11.83 -12.20
CA PRO A 820 -8.12 -11.86 -10.95
C PRO A 820 -6.63 -11.56 -11.16
N GLY A 821 -6.14 -10.48 -10.55
CA GLY A 821 -4.72 -10.08 -10.62
C GLY A 821 -4.34 -9.27 -11.86
N PHE A 822 -5.32 -8.77 -12.62
CA PHE A 822 -5.09 -7.86 -13.76
C PHE A 822 -4.27 -6.62 -13.36
N LEU A 823 -3.37 -6.19 -14.26
CA LEU A 823 -2.52 -5.01 -14.11
C LEU A 823 -2.63 -4.12 -15.35
N ASP A 824 -2.75 -2.80 -15.17
CA ASP A 824 -2.67 -1.85 -16.28
C ASP A 824 -1.24 -1.79 -16.83
N SER A 825 -1.07 -2.07 -18.12
CA SER A 825 0.22 -2.01 -18.82
C SER A 825 0.53 -0.65 -19.44
N ARG A 826 -0.45 0.27 -19.49
CA ARG A 826 -0.37 1.55 -20.21
C ARG A 826 0.40 2.58 -19.39
N ASN A 827 1.72 2.67 -19.59
CA ASN A 827 2.55 3.64 -18.91
C ASN A 827 2.49 4.99 -19.64
N CYS A 828 2.46 6.09 -18.88
CA CYS A 828 2.41 7.46 -19.40
C CYS A 828 3.56 8.30 -18.79
N LEU A 829 3.77 9.50 -19.32
CA LEU A 829 4.57 10.58 -18.71
C LEU A 829 3.74 11.86 -18.77
N VAL A 830 3.55 12.52 -17.62
CA VAL A 830 2.61 13.64 -17.47
C VAL A 830 3.14 14.71 -16.51
N PHE A 831 2.66 15.93 -16.70
CA PHE A 831 2.70 17.00 -15.71
C PHE A 831 1.27 17.29 -15.25
N TRP A 832 0.99 17.02 -13.97
CA TRP A 832 -0.32 17.23 -13.36
C TRP A 832 -0.34 18.45 -12.45
N VAL A 833 -1.41 19.23 -12.54
CA VAL A 833 -1.82 20.16 -11.49
C VAL A 833 -2.49 19.35 -10.38
N ARG A 834 -2.10 19.60 -9.13
CA ARG A 834 -2.82 19.10 -7.95
C ARG A 834 -3.88 20.12 -7.54
N PRO A 835 -5.17 19.75 -7.44
CA PRO A 835 -6.19 20.65 -6.90
C PRO A 835 -6.00 20.84 -5.39
N PRO A 836 -6.15 22.08 -4.86
CA PRO A 836 -6.08 22.36 -3.43
C PRO A 836 -7.32 21.86 -2.68
N ASP A 837 -7.23 21.82 -1.36
CA ASP A 837 -8.18 21.23 -0.43
C ASP A 837 -9.61 21.81 -0.54
N HIS A 838 -9.78 23.10 -0.87
CA HIS A 838 -11.12 23.67 -1.11
C HIS A 838 -11.76 23.18 -2.41
N ILE A 839 -10.96 22.94 -3.46
CA ILE A 839 -11.44 22.34 -4.71
C ILE A 839 -11.71 20.85 -4.54
N ILE A 840 -10.92 20.14 -3.72
CA ILE A 840 -11.22 18.76 -3.31
C ILE A 840 -12.54 18.69 -2.53
N ARG A 841 -12.85 19.65 -1.64
CA ARG A 841 -14.16 19.75 -0.99
C ARG A 841 -15.30 19.92 -2.00
N LEU A 842 -15.18 20.87 -2.94
CA LEU A 842 -16.19 21.09 -3.98
C LEU A 842 -16.39 19.84 -4.86
N ALA A 843 -15.31 19.22 -5.35
CA ALA A 843 -15.36 17.99 -6.12
C ALA A 843 -16.01 16.83 -5.34
N SER A 844 -15.73 16.74 -4.03
CA SER A 844 -16.36 15.75 -3.14
C SER A 844 -17.87 16.01 -2.97
N LYS A 845 -18.29 17.29 -2.91
CA LYS A 845 -19.70 17.67 -2.85
C LYS A 845 -20.44 17.34 -4.15
N VAL A 846 -19.85 17.64 -5.30
CA VAL A 846 -20.38 17.26 -6.62
C VAL A 846 -20.51 15.73 -6.72
N ASN A 847 -19.51 14.98 -6.26
CA ASN A 847 -19.57 13.52 -6.21
C ASN A 847 -20.68 12.97 -5.30
N GLU A 848 -20.99 13.62 -4.16
CA GLU A 848 -22.14 13.29 -3.31
C GLU A 848 -23.48 13.46 -4.03
N LEU A 849 -23.59 14.46 -4.91
CA LEU A 849 -24.80 14.71 -5.70
C LEU A 849 -24.92 13.72 -6.87
N LEU A 850 -23.84 13.50 -7.62
CA LEU A 850 -23.82 12.54 -8.74
C LEU A 850 -24.17 11.11 -8.28
N LYS A 851 -23.65 10.65 -7.13
CA LYS A 851 -23.98 9.32 -6.58
C LYS A 851 -25.42 9.13 -6.11
N LYS A 852 -26.24 10.19 -6.06
CA LYS A 852 -27.69 10.07 -5.81
C LYS A 852 -28.47 9.81 -7.10
N ALA A 853 -27.93 10.21 -8.25
CA ALA A 853 -28.51 9.95 -9.57
C ALA A 853 -28.04 8.60 -10.13
N ALA A 854 -26.76 8.26 -9.94
CA ALA A 854 -26.18 6.98 -10.34
C ALA A 854 -25.29 6.38 -9.23
N PRO A 855 -25.81 5.50 -8.35
CA PRO A 855 -25.04 4.88 -7.27
C PRO A 855 -23.88 3.96 -7.69
N SER A 856 -23.94 3.32 -8.88
CA SER A 856 -22.97 2.32 -9.35
C SER A 856 -21.67 2.91 -9.91
N VAL A 857 -21.63 4.22 -10.16
CA VAL A 857 -20.47 4.87 -10.77
C VAL A 857 -19.21 4.77 -9.91
N TRP A 858 -18.08 4.50 -10.57
CA TRP A 858 -16.76 4.63 -9.95
C TRP A 858 -16.41 6.09 -9.82
N LEU A 859 -15.88 6.46 -8.65
CA LEU A 859 -15.41 7.82 -8.37
C LEU A 859 -13.90 7.80 -8.18
N MET A 860 -13.23 8.76 -8.80
CA MET A 860 -11.81 9.03 -8.58
C MET A 860 -11.57 9.30 -7.08
N PRO A 861 -10.70 8.53 -6.39
CA PRO A 861 -10.37 8.81 -5.00
C PRO A 861 -9.81 10.23 -4.86
N SER A 862 -10.17 10.96 -3.79
CA SER A 862 -9.78 12.37 -3.61
C SER A 862 -8.26 12.58 -3.66
N HIS A 863 -7.47 11.68 -3.06
CA HIS A 863 -6.00 11.71 -3.12
C HIS A 863 -5.41 11.46 -4.53
N ARG A 864 -6.21 10.94 -5.46
CA ARG A 864 -5.88 10.69 -6.87
C ARG A 864 -6.41 11.76 -7.82
N MET A 865 -7.28 12.66 -7.37
CA MET A 865 -7.76 13.77 -8.19
C MET A 865 -6.59 14.67 -8.63
N HIS A 866 -6.60 15.00 -9.92
CA HIS A 866 -5.58 15.76 -10.64
C HIS A 866 -6.22 16.42 -11.86
N LEU A 867 -5.53 17.41 -12.42
CA LEU A 867 -5.87 18.06 -13.69
C LEU A 867 -4.62 18.04 -14.58
N THR A 868 -4.74 17.55 -15.81
CA THR A 868 -3.56 17.37 -16.69
C THR A 868 -3.18 18.67 -17.37
N ALA A 869 -2.06 19.27 -16.96
CA ALA A 869 -1.45 20.39 -17.69
C ALA A 869 -0.93 19.90 -19.05
N LEU A 870 -0.12 18.84 -19.01
CA LEU A 870 0.45 18.20 -20.19
C LEU A 870 0.53 16.68 -20.06
N GLU A 871 0.08 15.99 -21.11
CA GLU A 871 0.39 14.59 -21.37
C GLU A 871 1.59 14.56 -22.33
N VAL A 872 2.76 14.11 -21.87
CA VAL A 872 3.98 14.07 -22.69
C VAL A 872 4.00 12.80 -23.55
N ALA A 873 3.62 11.67 -22.96
CA ALA A 873 3.47 10.39 -23.64
C ALA A 873 2.38 9.56 -22.94
N PHE A 874 1.66 8.72 -23.70
CA PHE A 874 0.59 7.87 -23.20
C PHE A 874 0.68 6.46 -23.79
N SER A 875 0.15 5.47 -23.06
CA SER A 875 0.07 4.06 -23.49
C SER A 875 1.38 3.54 -24.11
N LYS A 876 2.48 3.74 -23.38
CA LYS A 876 3.83 3.33 -23.72
C LYS A 876 4.32 2.20 -22.84
N THR A 877 5.41 1.57 -23.26
CA THR A 877 6.18 0.63 -22.42
C THR A 877 6.90 1.36 -21.27
N PRO A 878 7.20 0.68 -20.15
CA PRO A 878 8.05 1.23 -19.09
C PRO A 878 9.40 1.75 -19.61
N GLN A 879 9.99 1.09 -20.60
CA GLN A 879 11.30 1.41 -21.17
C GLN A 879 11.29 2.69 -22.00
N GLU A 880 10.28 2.90 -22.86
CA GLU A 880 10.09 4.18 -23.56
C GLU A 880 9.89 5.34 -22.56
N ILE A 881 9.07 5.11 -21.53
CA ILE A 881 8.81 6.08 -20.48
C ILE A 881 10.07 6.39 -19.66
N ALA A 882 10.89 5.39 -19.33
CA ALA A 882 12.17 5.58 -18.67
C ALA A 882 13.15 6.39 -19.54
N ALA A 883 13.18 6.16 -20.85
CA ALA A 883 13.97 6.96 -21.79
C ALA A 883 13.53 8.43 -21.81
N TYR A 884 12.23 8.71 -21.96
CA TYR A 884 11.71 10.09 -21.91
C TYR A 884 12.02 10.78 -20.57
N VAL A 885 11.87 10.08 -19.44
CA VAL A 885 12.21 10.61 -18.11
C VAL A 885 13.72 10.85 -17.98
N SER A 886 14.57 9.98 -18.53
CA SER A 886 16.03 10.18 -18.51
C SER A 886 16.47 11.39 -19.33
N THR A 887 15.85 11.62 -20.50
CA THR A 887 16.12 12.80 -21.33
C THR A 887 15.64 14.08 -20.64
N LEU A 888 14.43 14.06 -20.08
CA LEU A 888 13.80 15.26 -19.49
C LEU A 888 14.29 15.60 -18.08
N ARG A 889 14.94 14.66 -17.35
CA ARG A 889 15.36 14.81 -15.95
C ARG A 889 16.03 16.16 -15.61
N PRO A 890 16.93 16.73 -16.43
CA PRO A 890 17.54 18.04 -16.14
C PRO A 890 16.54 19.20 -16.12
N SER A 891 15.49 19.14 -16.94
CA SER A 891 14.47 20.20 -17.10
C SER A 891 13.27 20.03 -16.17
N ILE A 892 13.07 18.86 -15.56
CA ILE A 892 11.94 18.60 -14.65
C ILE A 892 11.82 19.65 -13.53
N PRO A 893 12.89 20.05 -12.81
CA PRO A 893 12.80 21.06 -11.74
C PRO A 893 12.23 22.41 -12.22
N ASP A 894 12.68 22.89 -13.38
CA ASP A 894 12.24 24.17 -13.95
C ASP A 894 10.78 24.12 -14.42
N ILE A 895 10.32 22.94 -14.86
CA ILE A 895 8.92 22.73 -15.29
C ILE A 895 8.00 22.61 -14.09
N VAL A 896 8.35 21.84 -13.05
CA VAL A 896 7.44 21.59 -11.92
C VAL A 896 7.22 22.81 -11.04
N ASN A 897 8.27 23.63 -10.87
CA ASN A 897 8.23 24.87 -10.09
C ASN A 897 7.70 26.07 -10.90
N TYR A 898 7.43 25.90 -12.20
CA TYR A 898 7.02 27.01 -13.07
C TYR A 898 5.77 27.78 -12.58
N PRO A 899 4.71 27.14 -12.03
CA PRO A 899 3.56 27.87 -11.47
C PRO A 899 3.91 28.83 -10.33
N TYR A 900 5.00 28.61 -9.59
CA TYR A 900 5.42 29.49 -8.49
C TYR A 900 5.67 30.93 -8.97
N SER A 901 6.25 31.07 -10.17
CA SER A 901 6.55 32.34 -10.84
C SER A 901 5.55 32.73 -11.93
N HIS A 902 4.72 31.79 -12.39
CA HIS A 902 3.77 31.98 -13.50
C HIS A 902 2.38 31.47 -13.10
N ARG A 903 1.65 32.30 -12.34
CA ARG A 903 0.40 31.97 -11.64
C ARG A 903 -0.80 32.21 -12.55
N SER A 904 -1.49 31.13 -12.92
CA SER A 904 -2.74 31.18 -13.70
C SER A 904 -3.95 30.78 -12.85
N ARG A 905 -5.13 31.36 -13.16
CA ARG A 905 -6.38 31.19 -12.40
C ARG A 905 -7.41 30.35 -13.16
N LEU A 906 -8.18 29.56 -12.41
CA LEU A 906 -9.28 28.73 -12.88
C LEU A 906 -10.57 29.06 -12.11
N VAL A 907 -11.67 29.24 -12.84
CA VAL A 907 -12.97 29.75 -12.37
C VAL A 907 -14.15 28.93 -12.91
N LYS A 908 -15.37 29.26 -12.45
CA LYS A 908 -16.66 28.85 -13.05
C LYS A 908 -16.78 27.33 -13.29
N PRO A 909 -16.70 26.51 -12.22
CA PRO A 909 -16.76 25.04 -12.29
C PRO A 909 -18.08 24.53 -12.89
N MET A 910 -18.01 23.53 -13.77
CA MET A 910 -19.15 22.90 -14.42
C MET A 910 -18.88 21.40 -14.60
N VAL A 911 -19.85 20.54 -14.30
CA VAL A 911 -19.78 19.10 -14.61
C VAL A 911 -19.86 18.92 -16.13
N SER A 912 -18.74 18.47 -16.71
CA SER A 912 -18.67 17.99 -18.09
C SER A 912 -18.74 16.46 -18.11
N TYR A 913 -19.40 15.88 -19.11
CA TYR A 913 -19.56 14.43 -19.20
C TYR A 913 -19.63 13.92 -20.66
N ASP A 914 -19.46 12.62 -20.81
CA ASP A 914 -19.77 11.86 -22.01
C ASP A 914 -20.21 10.43 -21.66
N LEU A 915 -20.31 9.56 -22.65
CA LEU A 915 -20.69 8.14 -22.49
C LEU A 915 -19.66 7.28 -21.74
N SER A 916 -18.45 7.79 -21.43
CA SER A 916 -17.37 7.05 -20.77
C SER A 916 -16.98 7.59 -19.38
N ALA A 917 -17.04 8.91 -19.19
CA ALA A 917 -16.56 9.57 -17.98
C ALA A 917 -17.32 10.87 -17.66
N PHE A 918 -17.11 11.36 -16.44
CA PHE A 918 -17.56 12.67 -15.99
C PHE A 918 -16.48 13.39 -15.15
N ALA A 919 -16.43 14.72 -15.26
CA ALA A 919 -15.32 15.54 -14.77
C ALA A 919 -15.78 16.94 -14.36
N LEU A 920 -15.12 17.54 -13.36
CA LEU A 920 -15.33 18.93 -12.98
C LEU A 920 -14.44 19.81 -13.85
N SER A 921 -15.05 20.55 -14.77
CA SER A 921 -14.38 21.41 -15.74
C SER A 921 -14.41 22.87 -15.31
N PHE A 922 -13.31 23.59 -15.54
CA PHE A 922 -13.12 24.99 -15.19
C PHE A 922 -12.88 25.82 -16.46
N LEU A 923 -13.07 27.14 -16.35
CA LEU A 923 -12.61 28.10 -17.34
C LEU A 923 -11.31 28.78 -16.85
N PRO A 924 -10.43 29.25 -17.74
CA PRO A 924 -9.43 30.26 -17.37
C PRO A 924 -10.14 31.54 -16.93
N ALA A 925 -9.60 32.24 -15.94
CA ALA A 925 -10.13 33.54 -15.52
C ALA A 925 -9.95 34.62 -16.60
N SER A 926 -10.84 35.61 -16.59
CA SER A 926 -10.90 36.76 -17.49
C SER A 926 -11.63 37.94 -16.83
N GLY A 927 -11.20 38.33 -15.63
CA GLY A 927 -11.73 39.47 -14.87
C GLY A 927 -12.63 39.10 -13.69
N GLU A 928 -12.83 37.82 -13.38
CA GLU A 928 -13.58 37.39 -12.20
C GLU A 928 -12.87 37.77 -10.89
N GLN A 929 -13.67 38.08 -9.87
CA GLN A 929 -13.19 38.33 -8.51
C GLN A 929 -12.38 37.14 -7.97
N SER A 930 -11.29 37.42 -7.25
CA SER A 930 -10.53 36.39 -6.52
C SER A 930 -11.32 35.94 -5.29
N LEU A 931 -11.58 34.64 -5.18
CA LEU A 931 -12.39 33.99 -4.14
C LEU A 931 -11.67 32.78 -3.52
N SER A 932 -10.40 32.56 -3.88
CA SER A 932 -9.51 31.60 -3.25
C SER A 932 -9.23 31.96 -1.78
N PRO A 933 -8.89 30.96 -0.93
CA PRO A 933 -8.22 31.23 0.34
C PRO A 933 -6.97 32.12 0.13
N PRO A 934 -6.66 33.04 1.06
CA PRO A 934 -5.49 33.89 0.95
C PRO A 934 -4.20 33.08 1.09
N LEU A 935 -3.18 33.45 0.32
CA LEU A 935 -1.85 32.82 0.37
C LEU A 935 -1.18 33.04 1.72
N THR A 936 -0.25 32.16 2.09
CA THR A 936 0.47 32.26 3.36
C THR A 936 1.57 33.32 3.29
N GLU A 937 1.59 34.28 4.21
CA GLU A 937 2.64 35.30 4.25
C GLU A 937 4.03 34.72 4.63
N PRO A 938 5.13 35.24 4.07
CA PRO A 938 5.20 36.40 3.15
C PRO A 938 4.89 36.04 1.69
N VAL A 939 3.99 36.79 1.07
CA VAL A 939 3.68 36.63 -0.36
C VAL A 939 4.67 37.43 -1.19
N GLU A 940 5.64 36.75 -1.81
CA GLU A 940 6.46 37.36 -2.85
C GLU A 940 5.57 37.75 -4.06
N THR A 941 5.79 38.96 -4.57
CA THR A 941 5.02 39.55 -5.69
C THR A 941 5.88 40.28 -6.73
N GLU A 942 7.14 40.59 -6.43
CA GLU A 942 8.08 41.13 -7.43
C GLU A 942 8.55 40.02 -8.38
N GLY A 943 8.58 40.31 -9.69
CA GLY A 943 9.05 39.36 -10.72
C GLY A 943 8.11 38.22 -11.09
N ILE A 944 6.92 38.12 -10.48
CA ILE A 944 5.94 37.05 -10.74
C ILE A 944 4.97 37.45 -11.85
N THR A 945 4.83 36.58 -12.86
CA THR A 945 3.76 36.67 -13.86
C THR A 945 2.45 36.19 -13.22
N GLN A 946 1.49 37.09 -13.06
CA GLN A 946 0.20 36.82 -12.43
C GLN A 946 -0.90 37.76 -12.97
N GLY A 947 -2.15 37.34 -12.81
CA GLY A 947 -3.32 38.03 -13.36
C GLY A 947 -3.80 37.42 -14.68
N ASP A 948 -5.04 37.73 -15.05
CA ASP A 948 -5.84 36.90 -15.95
C ASP A 948 -5.36 36.88 -17.41
N ASN A 949 -4.55 37.87 -17.83
CA ASN A 949 -3.81 37.84 -19.09
C ASN A 949 -2.92 36.59 -19.19
N TYR A 950 -2.40 36.07 -18.07
CA TYR A 950 -1.70 34.79 -18.02
C TYR A 950 -2.71 33.65 -17.75
N THR A 951 -3.48 33.33 -18.79
CA THR A 951 -4.49 32.27 -18.73
C THR A 951 -3.87 30.90 -18.41
N TYR A 952 -4.68 29.96 -17.92
CA TYR A 952 -4.24 28.56 -17.79
C TYR A 952 -3.78 27.96 -19.14
N HIS A 953 -4.25 28.47 -20.28
CA HIS A 953 -3.77 28.00 -21.58
C HIS A 953 -2.32 28.44 -21.88
N HIS A 954 -1.87 29.57 -21.31
CA HIS A 954 -0.48 30.02 -21.40
C HIS A 954 0.43 29.07 -20.63
N LEU A 955 0.05 28.68 -19.41
CA LEU A 955 0.76 27.64 -18.67
C LEU A 955 0.91 26.32 -19.44
N ARG A 956 -0.11 25.89 -20.20
CA ARG A 956 0.00 24.68 -21.05
C ARG A 956 0.96 24.88 -22.23
N ARG A 957 0.92 26.05 -22.86
CA ARG A 957 1.85 26.45 -23.94
C ARG A 957 3.29 26.43 -23.45
N ASP A 958 3.57 27.06 -22.31
CA ASP A 958 4.91 27.18 -21.73
C ASP A 958 5.44 25.84 -21.20
N VAL A 959 4.60 25.00 -20.57
CA VAL A 959 4.98 23.64 -20.15
C VAL A 959 5.24 22.72 -21.36
N TYR A 960 4.51 22.89 -22.48
CA TYR A 960 4.79 22.17 -23.73
C TYR A 960 6.15 22.57 -24.32
N ASP A 961 6.41 23.88 -24.44
CA ASP A 961 7.65 24.37 -25.05
C ASP A 961 8.87 23.95 -24.21
N LYS A 962 8.80 24.02 -22.87
CA LYS A 962 9.85 23.53 -21.97
C LYS A 962 10.14 22.03 -22.08
N VAL A 963 9.14 21.21 -22.41
CA VAL A 963 9.35 19.76 -22.64
C VAL A 963 10.04 19.51 -23.98
N GLN A 964 9.76 20.32 -25.00
CA GLN A 964 10.52 20.28 -26.26
C GLN A 964 11.95 20.83 -26.12
N GLU A 965 12.15 21.91 -25.37
CA GLU A 965 13.47 22.43 -24.99
C GLU A 965 14.29 21.37 -24.23
N GLY A 966 13.63 20.63 -23.33
CA GLY A 966 14.17 19.45 -22.65
C GLY A 966 14.36 18.20 -23.53
N GLY A 967 14.25 18.32 -24.86
CA GLY A 967 14.59 17.28 -25.83
C GLY A 967 13.54 16.19 -26.05
N VAL A 968 12.32 16.33 -25.51
CA VAL A 968 11.25 15.32 -25.63
C VAL A 968 10.13 15.79 -26.57
N VAL A 969 9.87 15.02 -27.62
CA VAL A 969 8.74 15.24 -28.53
C VAL A 969 7.43 14.87 -27.82
N VAL A 970 6.57 15.87 -27.62
CA VAL A 970 5.28 15.73 -26.94
C VAL A 970 4.27 14.97 -27.81
N GLY A 971 3.80 13.83 -27.33
CA GLY A 971 2.73 13.01 -27.90
C GLY A 971 1.38 13.17 -27.19
N SER A 972 0.96 14.39 -26.85
CA SER A 972 -0.29 14.64 -26.11
C SER A 972 -1.55 14.29 -26.93
N ARG A 973 -2.50 13.56 -26.34
CA ARG A 973 -3.88 13.47 -26.87
C ARG A 973 -4.71 14.70 -26.53
N TYR A 974 -4.49 15.27 -25.34
CA TYR A 974 -5.32 16.33 -24.77
C TYR A 974 -4.91 17.71 -25.28
N GLN A 975 -5.05 17.97 -26.58
CA GLN A 975 -4.67 19.25 -27.19
C GLN A 975 -5.80 20.29 -27.14
N VAL A 976 -7.04 19.86 -26.87
CA VAL A 976 -8.26 20.70 -26.83
C VAL A 976 -8.25 21.76 -25.71
N PRO A 977 -9.05 22.85 -25.86
CA PRO A 977 -9.37 23.82 -24.80
C PRO A 977 -10.16 23.17 -23.65
N SER A 978 -9.43 22.59 -22.69
CA SER A 978 -10.03 21.99 -21.50
C SER A 978 -9.14 22.17 -20.27
N ALA A 979 -9.78 22.27 -19.10
CA ALA A 979 -9.19 22.31 -17.77
C ALA A 979 -10.12 21.53 -16.86
N HIS A 980 -9.85 20.25 -16.60
CA HIS A 980 -10.79 19.40 -15.88
C HIS A 980 -10.13 18.45 -14.89
N ILE A 981 -10.83 18.18 -13.80
CA ILE A 981 -10.51 17.14 -12.81
C ILE A 981 -11.45 15.96 -13.08
N THR A 982 -10.91 14.78 -13.38
CA THR A 982 -11.74 13.58 -13.56
C THR A 982 -12.42 13.22 -12.24
N LEU A 983 -13.76 13.19 -12.25
CA LEU A 983 -14.56 12.85 -11.07
C LEU A 983 -14.88 11.37 -10.99
N GLY A 984 -15.13 10.72 -12.14
CA GLY A 984 -15.51 9.31 -12.18
C GLY A 984 -15.73 8.75 -13.59
N ARG A 985 -16.10 7.46 -13.62
CA ARG A 985 -16.35 6.65 -14.82
C ARG A 985 -17.48 5.66 -14.54
N TYR A 986 -18.14 5.19 -15.60
CA TYR A 986 -19.15 4.15 -15.50
C TYR A 986 -18.48 2.76 -15.52
N LEU A 987 -18.89 1.85 -14.62
CA LEU A 987 -18.44 0.46 -14.60
C LEU A 987 -19.46 -0.52 -15.21
N ASN A 988 -20.74 -0.14 -15.22
CA ASN A 988 -21.84 -0.94 -15.75
C ASN A 988 -22.96 -0.04 -16.29
N HIS A 989 -24.03 -0.67 -16.78
CA HIS A 989 -25.18 0.02 -17.38
C HIS A 989 -26.37 0.18 -16.43
N ASP A 990 -26.27 -0.30 -15.18
CA ASP A 990 -27.42 -0.48 -14.28
C ASP A 990 -28.16 0.83 -13.99
N ASP A 991 -27.43 1.93 -13.89
CA ASP A 991 -27.99 3.27 -13.67
C ASP A 991 -28.43 3.99 -14.95
N HIS A 992 -28.34 3.33 -16.11
CA HIS A 992 -28.55 3.93 -17.44
C HIS A 992 -29.28 3.01 -18.45
N ASP A 993 -29.74 1.84 -18.02
CA ASP A 993 -30.44 0.84 -18.84
C ASP A 993 -31.70 1.38 -19.53
N THR A 994 -32.43 2.26 -18.85
CA THR A 994 -33.77 2.72 -19.18
C THR A 994 -33.76 4.20 -19.58
N PRO A 995 -34.62 4.63 -20.53
CA PRO A 995 -34.74 6.04 -20.92
C PRO A 995 -35.00 6.97 -19.73
N GLU A 996 -35.79 6.52 -18.75
CA GLU A 996 -36.12 7.25 -17.54
C GLU A 996 -34.89 7.49 -16.66
N LYS A 997 -34.03 6.48 -16.47
CA LYS A 997 -32.77 6.64 -15.72
C LYS A 997 -31.79 7.56 -16.46
N ARG A 998 -31.64 7.41 -17.78
CA ARG A 998 -30.78 8.32 -18.58
C ARG A 998 -31.27 9.76 -18.56
N ALA A 999 -32.59 9.98 -18.63
CA ALA A 999 -33.17 11.31 -18.48
C ALA A 999 -32.94 11.88 -17.07
N ASN A 1000 -33.03 11.05 -16.02
CA ASN A 1000 -32.70 11.45 -14.65
C ASN A 1000 -31.20 11.78 -14.47
N TRP A 1001 -30.28 11.06 -15.13
CA TRP A 1001 -28.84 11.36 -15.09
C TRP A 1001 -28.52 12.71 -15.75
N VAL A 1002 -29.00 12.94 -16.98
CA VAL A 1002 -28.85 14.22 -17.68
C VAL A 1002 -29.43 15.36 -16.84
N LYS A 1003 -30.68 15.20 -16.36
CA LYS A 1003 -31.35 16.18 -15.50
C LYS A 1003 -30.59 16.46 -14.19
N ALA A 1004 -30.00 15.44 -13.56
CA ALA A 1004 -29.22 15.62 -12.34
C ALA A 1004 -27.92 16.40 -12.61
N ILE A 1005 -27.25 16.18 -13.75
CA ILE A 1005 -26.10 16.97 -14.17
C ILE A 1005 -26.50 18.43 -14.45
N ASP A 1006 -27.65 18.66 -15.10
CA ASP A 1006 -28.18 20.01 -15.34
C ASP A 1006 -28.56 20.72 -14.03
N GLU A 1007 -29.17 20.02 -13.07
CA GLU A 1007 -29.48 20.55 -11.73
C GLU A 1007 -28.22 20.86 -10.92
N ILE A 1008 -27.17 20.03 -11.03
CA ILE A 1008 -25.85 20.30 -10.41
C ILE A 1008 -25.16 21.50 -11.08
N ASN A 1009 -25.24 21.63 -12.40
CA ASN A 1009 -24.65 22.75 -13.13
C ASN A 1009 -25.37 24.08 -12.82
N ALA A 1010 -26.70 24.08 -12.75
CA ALA A 1010 -27.47 25.24 -12.30
C ALA A 1010 -27.19 25.60 -10.83
N TRP A 1011 -26.93 24.61 -9.96
CA TRP A 1011 -26.47 24.86 -8.59
C TRP A 1011 -25.07 25.49 -8.54
N LEU A 1012 -24.12 24.98 -9.35
CA LEU A 1012 -22.77 25.55 -9.46
C LEU A 1012 -22.83 27.01 -9.95
N GLU A 1013 -23.57 27.28 -11.02
CA GLU A 1013 -23.75 28.62 -11.58
C GLU A 1013 -24.44 29.59 -10.60
N LYS A 1014 -25.43 29.13 -9.83
CA LYS A 1014 -26.21 29.98 -8.91
C LYS A 1014 -25.54 30.22 -7.55
N GLU A 1015 -24.89 29.20 -6.97
CA GLU A 1015 -24.41 29.24 -5.59
C GLU A 1015 -22.87 29.29 -5.46
N VAL A 1016 -22.11 28.89 -6.49
CA VAL A 1016 -20.64 28.70 -6.41
C VAL A 1016 -19.86 29.62 -7.35
N TRP A 1017 -20.43 30.03 -8.49
CA TRP A 1017 -19.78 30.99 -9.38
C TRP A 1017 -19.85 32.40 -8.80
N ASP A 1018 -18.71 33.08 -8.78
CA ASP A 1018 -18.56 34.52 -8.46
C ASP A 1018 -19.21 34.96 -7.12
N ASN A 1019 -19.47 34.02 -6.19
CA ASN A 1019 -20.19 34.21 -4.94
C ASN A 1019 -19.24 34.13 -3.71
N PRO A 1020 -18.96 35.26 -3.02
CA PRO A 1020 -18.08 35.28 -1.84
C PRO A 1020 -18.71 34.69 -0.57
N ASP A 1021 -20.04 34.58 -0.49
CA ASP A 1021 -20.77 34.07 0.68
C ASP A 1021 -21.04 32.55 0.58
N SER A 1022 -20.44 31.85 -0.41
CA SER A 1022 -20.65 30.42 -0.63
C SER A 1022 -19.90 29.53 0.37
N GLU A 1023 -20.50 28.38 0.71
CA GLU A 1023 -19.82 27.29 1.45
C GLU A 1023 -18.66 26.68 0.63
N TYR A 1024 -18.69 26.81 -0.71
CA TYR A 1024 -17.70 26.23 -1.62
C TYR A 1024 -17.19 27.30 -2.58
N SER A 1025 -15.88 27.58 -2.55
CA SER A 1025 -15.25 28.42 -3.58
C SER A 1025 -14.95 27.59 -4.84
N GLY A 1026 -15.40 28.09 -5.99
CA GLY A 1026 -15.13 27.52 -7.31
C GLY A 1026 -13.88 28.06 -8.00
N GLU A 1027 -13.13 28.95 -7.34
CA GLU A 1027 -11.97 29.66 -7.89
C GLU A 1027 -10.67 29.15 -7.27
N TRP A 1028 -9.61 29.03 -8.08
CA TRP A 1028 -8.29 28.62 -7.60
C TRP A 1028 -7.14 29.03 -8.52
N LEU A 1029 -5.96 29.27 -7.91
CA LEU A 1029 -4.70 29.40 -8.63
C LEU A 1029 -4.06 28.02 -8.86
N VAL A 1030 -3.53 27.81 -10.06
CA VAL A 1030 -2.65 26.67 -10.36
C VAL A 1030 -1.30 26.91 -9.67
N GLY A 1031 -0.88 25.98 -8.82
CA GLY A 1031 0.32 26.11 -7.97
C GLY A 1031 0.03 26.35 -6.48
N HIS A 1032 -1.23 26.65 -6.11
CA HIS A 1032 -1.66 26.81 -4.73
C HIS A 1032 -1.47 25.49 -3.95
N GLU A 1033 -0.90 25.55 -2.75
CA GLU A 1033 -0.35 24.42 -1.95
C GLU A 1033 0.84 23.67 -2.59
N ARG A 1034 0.80 23.40 -3.91
CA ARG A 1034 1.73 22.50 -4.62
C ARG A 1034 1.90 22.93 -6.07
N GLY A 1035 3.14 22.88 -6.57
CA GLY A 1035 3.46 23.00 -7.99
C GLY A 1035 3.02 21.77 -8.80
N LEU A 1036 3.57 21.60 -10.01
CA LEU A 1036 3.20 20.47 -10.86
C LEU A 1036 3.79 19.14 -10.32
N ASP A 1037 3.02 18.08 -10.42
CA ASP A 1037 3.41 16.70 -10.11
C ASP A 1037 3.89 16.06 -11.43
N ALA A 1038 5.21 16.00 -11.65
CA ALA A 1038 5.80 15.28 -12.77
C ALA A 1038 5.76 13.78 -12.45
N ARG A 1039 4.99 13.01 -13.22
CA ARG A 1039 4.74 11.59 -12.93
C ARG A 1039 4.96 10.70 -14.13
N ASN A 1040 5.30 9.44 -13.86
CA ASN A 1040 5.31 8.39 -14.86
C ASN A 1040 4.55 7.12 -14.43
N GLY A 1041 4.30 6.21 -15.37
CA GLY A 1041 3.70 4.91 -15.12
C GLY A 1041 2.19 4.84 -15.35
N THR A 1042 1.50 3.98 -14.60
CA THR A 1042 0.06 3.64 -14.74
C THR A 1042 -0.87 4.75 -14.25
N LEU A 1043 -0.94 5.83 -15.03
CA LEU A 1043 -1.46 7.12 -14.58
C LEU A 1043 -2.95 7.33 -14.85
N TRP A 1044 -3.57 6.52 -15.70
CA TRP A 1044 -4.96 6.64 -16.18
C TRP A 1044 -6.03 6.83 -15.07
N TYR A 1045 -5.82 6.21 -13.90
CA TYR A 1045 -6.74 6.26 -12.76
C TYR A 1045 -6.06 6.88 -11.52
N GLY A 1046 -5.18 7.86 -11.76
CA GLY A 1046 -4.46 8.60 -10.73
C GLY A 1046 -3.31 7.83 -10.05
N GLY A 1047 -2.78 6.80 -10.70
CA GLY A 1047 -1.70 5.94 -10.20
C GLY A 1047 -0.29 6.46 -10.52
N GLY A 1048 0.57 5.57 -11.01
CA GLY A 1048 1.97 5.88 -11.34
C GLY A 1048 2.84 6.33 -10.17
N LYS A 1049 4.08 6.72 -10.47
CA LYS A 1049 5.08 7.24 -9.53
C LYS A 1049 5.29 8.75 -9.75
N THR A 1050 5.46 9.53 -8.69
CA THR A 1050 6.02 10.89 -8.80
C THR A 1050 7.52 10.78 -9.09
N ILE A 1051 7.99 11.56 -10.07
CA ILE A 1051 9.40 11.80 -10.37
C ILE A 1051 9.88 13.00 -9.54
N MET A 1052 9.11 14.09 -9.57
CA MET A 1052 9.29 15.28 -8.73
C MET A 1052 7.95 15.99 -8.57
N LEU A 1053 7.69 16.53 -7.38
CA LEU A 1053 6.59 17.46 -7.12
C LEU A 1053 7.18 18.86 -6.96
N GLY A 1054 6.62 19.84 -7.66
CA GLY A 1054 7.04 21.24 -7.56
C GLY A 1054 6.55 21.94 -6.31
N GLU A 1055 7.25 23.01 -5.94
CA GLU A 1055 6.94 23.86 -4.81
C GLU A 1055 5.67 24.68 -5.06
N GLY A 1056 4.84 24.80 -4.03
CA GLY A 1056 3.62 25.61 -4.04
C GLY A 1056 3.78 26.92 -3.27
N PHE A 1057 2.72 27.72 -3.30
CA PHE A 1057 2.57 29.01 -2.62
C PHE A 1057 1.20 29.13 -1.93
#